data_AF-A0A7M2AFL7-F1
#
_entry.id   AF-A0A7M2AFL7-F1
#
_cell.length_a   1.000
_cell.length_b   1.000
_cell.length_c   1.000
_cell.angle_alpha   90.00
_cell.angle_beta   90.00
_cell.angle_gamma   90.00
#
_symmetry.space_group_name_H-M   'P 1'
#
loop_
_entity.id
_entity.type
_entity.pdbx_description
1 polymer ?
#
loop_
_entity_poly.entity_id
_entity_poly.type
_entity_poly.pdbx_seq_one_letter_code
_entity_poly.pdbx_strand_id
1 'polypeptide(L)'
;MKEFKDRLHQVQEQQKQLLKEYNALLQEYQSDDLIVQNEHLRAQYEAHQLKLQQLEVRTRKMEEENARLRMALSEQMLDEKLNLIRVSQEKMETYFRGKTSVHNDRLAAHEHRAKVNLNAIFNRASEELQSEATEMKERIDYLAAEVQERIEAHRQTLWEREEALRGQMQQGYEHMAEEGLSEEIIQRRIRQNRMEMKIGLSWINKVAILLIILGVGAAFRYSYATWFNDEMKGGAFFLLGVLMLAGGEWLFRRRRQTFAMGLLGGGISVLFGSIFYSYFLLHMIGLYTGLALSVLVSAVSVLLSLRYQSRTICSLGLVGGYLPLISYMAYFGLQGSAVYVAMIYLLLLNGIIVWISFGKRWPIVHYISFLFNTPSMLILLWLSPSEQIGMVYSIVTFALYLGITLAYPFKHRVKLTWWDFALLAMNTSISCLMLYVLFDAAGWNDAQGLLALIFAMVYFGLARFVQQRMPQEKQTLLLFYVTSLTFAILIIPFQFGAKWLSMGWLIEGVLLVTLGHLKRFKLVERAGWGIVLLCMFTFVYYDVLVLFIMGEQSYFMLKYSCITLGALLITLYYAMDRNGSLSAEKYHYSLTEIGFLNAFKYATLANLWIYVLYESNELYMKVVDDSFLLYLFYKWLMFAALTLALAYGLGKVKLLRDRIVQGYIVFLHAVGCCIALAVTLTMPALQPGVQQHTAAEVVGLLVLIIFNVGVFFAGRDLLIAAIRRQFKSIEWYPVIAGVYLLGVITVFLTIQFQWGDIGLIFSLIYLLLAILYIAYGFRRKYVMIRRLGLGLTLFSTGKMVLYDAGLLTSGSKIIAYFSFGILLLGISYLYQKVSSRMEEIQAKETERLNESDLLEDEKK
;
A
#
# COMPACT_ATOMS: atom_id res chain seq x y z
N MET A 1 -38.45 31.45 107.62
CA MET A 1 -37.11 31.16 107.05
C MET A 1 -37.02 29.78 106.39
N LYS A 2 -37.36 28.67 107.06
CA LYS A 2 -37.38 27.33 106.43
C LYS A 2 -38.33 27.22 105.23
N GLU A 3 -39.57 27.65 105.40
CA GLU A 3 -40.63 27.56 104.38
C GLU A 3 -40.32 28.34 103.08
N PHE A 4 -39.61 29.48 103.20
CA PHE A 4 -39.17 30.26 102.06
C PHE A 4 -38.06 29.55 101.28
N LYS A 5 -37.13 28.90 102.00
CA LYS A 5 -36.05 28.11 101.40
C LYS A 5 -36.60 26.91 100.62
N ASP A 6 -37.63 26.25 101.16
CA ASP A 6 -38.26 25.10 100.51
C ASP A 6 -39.02 25.52 99.23
N ARG A 7 -39.76 26.64 99.25
CA ARG A 7 -40.38 27.19 98.03
C ARG A 7 -39.36 27.58 96.97
N LEU A 8 -38.22 28.16 97.37
CA LEU A 8 -37.18 28.57 96.44
C LEU A 8 -36.51 27.36 95.77
N HIS A 9 -36.31 26.27 96.52
CA HIS A 9 -35.85 25.00 95.97
C HIS A 9 -36.86 24.39 94.98
N GLN A 10 -38.15 24.44 95.30
CA GLN A 10 -39.20 23.90 94.44
C GLN A 10 -39.31 24.66 93.10
N VAL A 11 -39.20 25.99 93.14
CA VAL A 11 -39.16 26.82 91.92
C VAL A 11 -37.89 26.52 91.10
N GLN A 12 -36.75 26.33 91.75
CA GLN A 12 -35.51 25.96 91.08
C GLN A 12 -35.59 24.57 90.41
N GLU A 13 -36.26 23.61 91.04
CA GLU A 13 -36.51 22.29 90.46
C GLU A 13 -37.46 22.37 89.26
N GLN A 14 -38.55 23.15 89.36
CA GLN A 14 -39.46 23.36 88.22
C GLN A 14 -38.75 24.03 87.03
N GLN A 15 -37.89 25.03 87.27
CA GLN A 15 -37.09 25.63 86.20
C GLN A 15 -36.14 24.62 85.56
N LYS A 16 -35.50 23.76 86.35
CA LYS A 16 -34.64 22.70 85.81
C LYS A 16 -35.44 21.71 84.96
N GLN A 17 -36.67 21.40 85.35
CA GLN A 17 -37.53 20.47 84.63
C GLN A 17 -38.02 21.06 83.30
N LEU A 18 -38.44 22.33 83.31
CA LEU A 18 -38.81 23.09 82.10
C LEU A 18 -37.64 23.21 81.10
N LEU A 19 -36.44 23.48 81.60
CA LEU A 19 -35.22 23.50 80.77
C LEU A 19 -34.94 22.13 80.15
N LYS A 20 -35.24 21.05 80.88
CA LYS A 20 -35.05 19.68 80.40
C LYS A 20 -36.05 19.32 79.30
N GLU A 21 -37.32 19.70 79.47
CA GLU A 21 -38.38 19.51 78.46
C GLU A 21 -38.12 20.36 77.20
N TYR A 22 -37.70 21.61 77.37
CA TYR A 22 -37.32 22.48 76.25
C TYR A 22 -36.16 21.88 75.44
N ASN A 23 -35.12 21.40 76.13
CA ASN A 23 -33.99 20.75 75.47
C ASN A 23 -34.38 19.42 74.81
N ALA A 24 -35.33 18.67 75.40
CA ALA A 24 -35.85 17.44 74.79
C ALA A 24 -36.63 17.74 73.50
N LEU A 25 -37.50 18.76 73.49
CA LEU A 25 -38.21 19.20 72.29
C LEU A 25 -37.27 19.73 71.20
N LEU A 26 -36.20 20.43 71.59
CA LEU A 26 -35.18 20.92 70.65
C LEU A 26 -34.37 19.76 70.06
N GLN A 27 -34.05 18.75 70.88
CA GLN A 27 -33.45 17.51 70.39
C GLN A 27 -34.39 16.74 69.47
N GLU A 28 -35.69 16.67 69.79
CA GLU A 28 -36.69 16.02 68.95
C GLU A 28 -36.82 16.74 67.59
N TYR A 29 -36.91 18.07 67.59
CA TYR A 29 -36.93 18.91 66.40
C TYR A 29 -35.66 18.76 65.53
N GLN A 30 -34.49 18.66 66.15
CA GLN A 30 -33.23 18.44 65.42
C GLN A 30 -33.01 16.99 65.00
N SER A 31 -33.66 16.03 65.66
CA SER A 31 -33.56 14.60 65.34
C SER A 31 -34.53 14.14 64.26
N ASP A 32 -35.55 14.95 63.94
CA ASP A 32 -36.52 14.66 62.89
C ASP A 32 -35.89 14.90 61.50
N ASP A 33 -35.12 13.90 61.08
CA ASP A 33 -34.30 13.84 59.87
C ASP A 33 -35.11 14.18 58.60
N LEU A 34 -36.43 13.94 58.63
CA LEU A 34 -37.33 14.23 57.52
C LEU A 34 -37.54 15.74 57.28
N ILE A 35 -37.58 16.56 58.34
CA ILE A 35 -37.80 18.01 58.19
C ILE A 35 -36.54 18.67 57.62
N VAL A 36 -35.37 18.31 58.13
CA VAL A 36 -34.07 18.80 57.63
C VAL A 36 -33.84 18.38 56.18
N GLN A 37 -34.17 17.13 55.83
CA GLN A 37 -34.12 16.66 54.43
C GLN A 37 -35.09 17.42 53.53
N ASN A 38 -36.29 17.76 54.00
CA ASN A 38 -37.27 18.51 53.23
C ASN A 38 -36.79 19.94 52.93
N GLU A 39 -36.24 20.65 53.93
CA GLU A 39 -35.67 21.98 53.74
C GLU A 39 -34.50 21.96 52.75
N HIS A 40 -33.61 20.97 52.86
CA HIS A 40 -32.49 20.80 51.93
C HIS A 40 -32.96 20.50 50.50
N LEU A 41 -33.95 19.62 50.34
CA LEU A 41 -34.56 19.32 49.04
C LEU A 41 -35.23 20.56 48.42
N ARG A 42 -35.87 21.40 49.24
CA ARG A 42 -36.51 22.65 48.79
C ARG A 42 -35.47 23.66 48.30
N ALA A 43 -34.37 23.83 49.02
CA ALA A 43 -33.27 24.67 48.60
C ALA A 43 -32.61 24.17 47.30
N GLN A 44 -32.44 22.86 47.14
CA GLN A 44 -31.97 22.27 45.88
C GLN A 44 -32.95 22.49 44.73
N TYR A 45 -34.26 22.33 44.96
CA TYR A 45 -35.29 22.57 43.97
C TYR A 45 -35.28 24.02 43.46
N GLU A 46 -35.19 25.00 44.36
CA GLU A 46 -35.10 26.41 44.00
C GLU A 46 -33.82 26.73 43.22
N ALA A 47 -32.67 26.20 43.64
CA ALA A 47 -31.42 26.34 42.90
C ALA A 47 -31.50 25.73 41.49
N HIS A 48 -32.18 24.58 41.35
CA HIS A 48 -32.42 23.94 40.07
C HIS A 48 -33.37 24.76 39.18
N GLN A 49 -34.45 25.34 39.73
CA GLN A 49 -35.34 26.23 38.99
C GLN A 49 -34.62 27.46 38.43
N LEU A 50 -33.79 28.10 39.27
CA LEU A 50 -33.05 29.30 38.85
C LEU A 50 -32.03 28.96 37.75
N LYS A 51 -31.38 27.80 37.85
CA LYS A 51 -30.49 27.29 36.80
C LYS A 51 -31.24 26.95 35.51
N LEU A 52 -32.46 26.42 35.61
CA LEU A 52 -33.33 26.15 34.47
C LEU A 52 -33.68 27.45 33.74
N GLN A 53 -34.12 28.48 34.48
CA GLN A 53 -34.43 29.80 33.90
C GLN A 53 -33.21 30.43 33.21
N GLN A 54 -32.02 30.36 33.83
CA GLN A 54 -30.78 30.84 33.19
C GLN A 54 -30.46 30.07 31.90
N LEU A 55 -30.68 28.76 31.89
CA LEU A 55 -30.48 27.93 30.70
C LEU A 55 -31.50 28.26 29.60
N GLU A 56 -32.76 28.53 29.94
CA GLU A 56 -33.79 28.92 28.98
C GLU A 56 -33.47 30.27 28.32
N VAL A 57 -33.07 31.27 29.12
CA VAL A 57 -32.65 32.58 28.60
C VAL A 57 -31.45 32.44 27.68
N ARG A 58 -30.45 31.63 28.07
CA ARG A 58 -29.27 31.39 27.23
C ARG A 58 -29.62 30.66 25.93
N THR A 59 -30.54 29.70 25.99
CA THR A 59 -31.00 28.95 24.81
C THR A 59 -31.71 29.89 23.83
N ARG A 60 -32.63 30.74 24.32
CA ARG A 60 -33.31 31.75 23.48
C ARG A 60 -32.33 32.70 22.80
N LYS A 61 -31.35 33.22 23.55
CA LYS A 61 -30.32 34.10 22.99
C LYS A 61 -29.48 33.40 21.88
N MET A 62 -29.13 32.13 22.09
CA MET A 62 -28.42 31.34 21.07
C MET A 62 -29.29 31.01 19.85
N GLU A 63 -30.60 30.87 20.02
CA GLU A 63 -31.55 30.67 18.92
C GLU A 63 -31.68 31.93 18.06
N GLU A 64 -31.81 33.10 18.69
CA GLU A 64 -31.84 34.41 18.01
C GLU A 64 -30.54 34.70 17.24
N GLU A 65 -29.37 34.48 17.86
CA GLU A 65 -28.07 34.63 17.20
C GLU A 65 -27.94 33.68 16.00
N ASN A 66 -28.38 32.42 16.13
CA ASN A 66 -28.35 31.48 15.00
C ASN A 66 -29.29 31.92 13.87
N ALA A 67 -30.48 32.46 14.18
CA ALA A 67 -31.41 32.95 13.17
C ALA A 67 -30.83 34.13 12.39
N ARG A 68 -30.25 35.11 13.09
CA ARG A 68 -29.59 36.27 12.45
C ARG A 68 -28.41 35.87 11.57
N LEU A 69 -27.56 34.94 12.04
CA LEU A 69 -26.43 34.42 11.26
C LEU A 69 -26.87 33.68 10.00
N ARG A 70 -27.99 32.94 10.05
CA ARG A 70 -28.55 32.27 8.87
C ARG A 70 -29.06 33.29 7.87
N MET A 71 -29.71 34.35 8.34
CA MET A 71 -30.23 35.42 7.49
C MET A 71 -29.11 36.17 6.76
N ALA A 72 -28.08 36.64 7.48
CA ALA A 72 -26.95 37.35 6.88
C ALA A 72 -26.16 36.50 5.89
N LEU A 73 -25.97 35.20 6.18
CA LEU A 73 -25.32 34.30 5.24
C LEU A 73 -26.18 34.03 4.00
N SER A 74 -27.49 33.87 4.19
CA SER A 74 -28.44 33.68 3.09
C SER A 74 -28.37 34.86 2.13
N GLU A 75 -28.40 36.08 2.65
CA GLU A 75 -28.30 37.32 1.86
C GLU A 75 -26.99 37.35 1.05
N GLN A 76 -25.84 37.11 1.68
CA GLN A 76 -24.56 37.06 0.98
C GLN A 76 -24.52 36.00 -0.13
N MET A 77 -25.10 34.83 0.13
CA MET A 77 -25.15 33.75 -0.85
C MET A 77 -26.07 34.06 -2.03
N LEU A 78 -27.15 34.81 -1.78
CA LEU A 78 -28.10 35.25 -2.81
C LEU A 78 -27.42 36.26 -3.73
N ASP A 79 -26.68 37.20 -3.17
CA ASP A 79 -25.84 38.14 -3.92
C ASP A 79 -24.77 37.43 -4.76
N GLU A 80 -24.05 36.45 -4.18
CA GLU A 80 -23.06 35.66 -4.93
C GLU A 80 -23.71 34.88 -6.08
N LYS A 81 -24.90 34.30 -5.85
CA LYS A 81 -25.68 33.56 -6.86
C LYS A 81 -26.11 34.49 -8.00
N LEU A 82 -26.71 35.63 -7.70
CA LEU A 82 -27.17 36.60 -8.69
C LEU A 82 -26.00 37.14 -9.53
N ASN A 83 -24.87 37.42 -8.89
CA ASN A 83 -23.67 37.85 -9.60
C ASN A 83 -23.13 36.77 -10.56
N LEU A 84 -23.13 35.49 -10.15
CA LEU A 84 -22.73 34.38 -11.01
C LEU A 84 -23.66 34.23 -12.22
N ILE A 85 -24.97 34.35 -12.02
CA ILE A 85 -25.96 34.31 -13.10
C ILE A 85 -25.69 35.45 -14.09
N ARG A 86 -25.47 36.67 -13.60
CA ARG A 86 -25.14 37.84 -14.44
C ARG A 86 -23.87 37.62 -15.27
N VAL A 87 -22.79 37.15 -14.64
CA VAL A 87 -21.52 36.87 -15.35
C VAL A 87 -21.69 35.75 -16.38
N SER A 88 -22.54 34.75 -16.10
CA SER A 88 -22.84 33.67 -17.05
C SER A 88 -23.62 34.18 -18.25
N GLN A 89 -24.59 35.07 -18.03
CA GLN A 89 -25.33 35.76 -19.09
C GLN A 89 -24.38 36.58 -19.97
N GLU A 90 -23.52 37.42 -19.38
CA GLU A 90 -22.54 38.24 -20.11
C GLU A 90 -21.57 37.38 -20.96
N LYS A 91 -21.06 36.28 -20.40
CA LYS A 91 -20.19 35.34 -21.14
C LYS A 91 -20.90 34.70 -22.31
N MET A 92 -22.18 34.38 -22.14
CA MET A 92 -22.96 33.73 -23.17
C MET A 92 -23.22 34.68 -24.33
N GLU A 93 -23.64 35.91 -24.05
CA GLU A 93 -23.78 36.95 -25.07
C GLU A 93 -22.48 37.13 -25.85
N THR A 94 -21.35 37.14 -25.15
CA THR A 94 -20.02 37.24 -25.77
C THR A 94 -19.72 36.03 -26.66
N TYR A 95 -20.05 34.80 -26.22
CA TYR A 95 -19.82 33.58 -26.99
C TYR A 95 -20.63 33.53 -28.28
N PHE A 96 -21.94 33.83 -28.21
CA PHE A 96 -22.81 33.86 -29.38
C PHE A 96 -22.37 34.94 -30.36
N ARG A 97 -22.15 36.18 -29.87
CA ARG A 97 -21.66 37.28 -30.70
C ARG A 97 -20.36 36.96 -31.43
N GLY A 98 -19.42 36.26 -30.77
CA GLY A 98 -18.14 35.86 -31.35
C GLY A 98 -18.21 34.71 -32.36
N LYS A 99 -19.16 33.76 -32.21
CA LYS A 99 -19.35 32.68 -33.20
C LYS A 99 -20.14 33.15 -34.41
N THR A 100 -21.15 33.98 -34.19
CA THR A 100 -22.03 34.49 -35.24
C THR A 100 -21.27 35.41 -36.19
N SER A 101 -20.34 36.24 -35.69
CA SER A 101 -19.47 37.05 -36.56
C SER A 101 -18.58 36.19 -37.47
N VAL A 102 -17.90 35.17 -36.92
CA VAL A 102 -17.02 34.28 -37.68
C VAL A 102 -17.79 33.47 -38.72
N HIS A 103 -19.01 33.03 -38.38
CA HIS A 103 -19.84 32.29 -39.33
C HIS A 103 -20.37 33.20 -40.44
N ASN A 104 -20.79 34.42 -40.11
CA ASN A 104 -21.20 35.44 -41.07
C ASN A 104 -20.05 35.81 -42.02
N ASP A 105 -18.82 35.92 -41.52
CA ASP A 105 -17.63 36.18 -42.36
C ASP A 105 -17.38 35.03 -43.35
N ARG A 106 -17.55 33.78 -42.92
CA ARG A 106 -17.43 32.61 -43.82
C ARG A 106 -18.54 32.58 -44.85
N LEU A 107 -19.78 32.84 -44.45
CA LEU A 107 -20.93 32.88 -45.35
C LEU A 107 -20.76 34.01 -46.37
N ALA A 108 -20.31 35.19 -45.93
CA ALA A 108 -19.98 36.32 -46.80
C ALA A 108 -18.80 36.01 -47.74
N ALA A 109 -17.78 35.28 -47.29
CA ALA A 109 -16.69 34.83 -48.14
C ALA A 109 -17.15 33.82 -49.20
N HIS A 110 -18.07 32.92 -48.85
CA HIS A 110 -18.69 32.00 -49.80
C HIS A 110 -19.61 32.71 -50.80
N GLU A 111 -20.40 33.68 -50.34
CA GLU A 111 -21.24 34.55 -51.17
C GLU A 111 -20.38 35.33 -52.17
N HIS A 112 -19.31 35.97 -51.69
CA HIS A 112 -18.39 36.72 -52.54
C HIS A 112 -17.70 35.81 -53.57
N ARG A 113 -17.25 34.62 -53.17
CA ARG A 113 -16.65 33.64 -54.10
C ARG A 113 -17.66 33.15 -55.15
N ALA A 114 -18.90 32.91 -54.76
CA ALA A 114 -19.97 32.53 -55.69
C ALA A 114 -20.25 33.63 -56.71
N LYS A 115 -20.35 34.89 -56.25
CA LYS A 115 -20.52 36.07 -57.13
C LYS A 115 -19.35 36.26 -58.10
N VAL A 116 -18.12 36.13 -57.62
CA VAL A 116 -16.92 36.22 -58.48
C VAL A 116 -16.88 35.09 -59.52
N ASN A 117 -17.20 33.85 -59.11
CA ASN A 117 -17.24 32.72 -60.03
C ASN A 117 -18.36 32.87 -61.08
N LEU A 118 -19.54 33.33 -60.69
CA LEU A 118 -20.65 33.61 -61.61
C LEU A 118 -20.27 34.71 -62.62
N ASN A 119 -19.64 35.80 -62.15
CA ASN A 119 -19.15 36.86 -63.04
C ASN A 119 -18.02 36.39 -63.97
N ALA A 120 -17.14 35.50 -63.51
CA ALA A 120 -16.08 34.93 -64.35
C ALA A 120 -16.64 34.01 -65.44
N ILE A 121 -17.66 33.20 -65.10
CA ILE A 121 -18.39 32.37 -66.07
C ILE A 121 -19.14 33.27 -67.06
N PHE A 122 -19.78 34.33 -66.58
CA PHE A 122 -20.45 35.32 -67.41
C PHE A 122 -19.52 35.97 -68.43
N ASN A 123 -18.36 36.47 -67.99
CA ASN A 123 -17.39 37.12 -68.87
C ASN A 123 -16.84 36.16 -69.94
N ARG A 124 -16.53 34.90 -69.56
CA ARG A 124 -16.10 33.88 -70.53
C ARG A 124 -17.20 33.50 -71.53
N ALA A 125 -18.43 33.32 -71.05
CA ALA A 125 -19.55 32.99 -71.93
C ALA A 125 -19.84 34.15 -72.91
N SER A 126 -19.72 35.40 -72.45
CA SER A 126 -19.91 36.59 -73.28
C SER A 126 -18.82 36.77 -74.35
N GLU A 127 -17.60 36.31 -74.10
CA GLU A 127 -16.50 36.34 -75.10
C GLU A 127 -16.64 35.24 -76.16
N GLU A 128 -17.15 34.06 -75.79
CA GLU A 128 -17.20 32.88 -76.69
C GLU A 128 -18.51 32.75 -77.49
N LEU A 129 -19.67 33.21 -76.99
CA LEU A 129 -20.99 32.84 -77.55
C LEU A 129 -21.72 33.92 -78.36
N GLN A 130 -21.19 35.14 -78.51
CA GLN A 130 -21.75 36.24 -79.33
C GLN A 130 -23.29 36.37 -79.34
N SER A 131 -24.01 35.75 -80.31
CA SER A 131 -25.47 35.85 -80.46
C SER A 131 -26.30 35.01 -79.48
N GLU A 132 -25.73 33.98 -78.85
CA GLU A 132 -26.37 33.16 -77.80
C GLU A 132 -26.12 33.72 -76.37
N ALA A 133 -25.38 34.83 -76.27
CA ALA A 133 -25.01 35.44 -74.99
C ALA A 133 -26.20 35.99 -74.20
N THR A 134 -27.29 36.38 -74.85
CA THR A 134 -28.48 36.94 -74.20
C THR A 134 -29.28 35.91 -73.40
N GLU A 135 -29.49 34.71 -73.95
CA GLU A 135 -30.20 33.63 -73.22
C GLU A 135 -29.37 33.12 -72.04
N MET A 136 -28.05 32.97 -72.22
CA MET A 136 -27.16 32.56 -71.15
C MET A 136 -27.06 33.60 -70.04
N LYS A 137 -27.14 34.89 -70.38
CA LYS A 137 -27.18 36.01 -69.42
C LYS A 137 -28.40 35.93 -68.52
N GLU A 138 -29.59 35.77 -69.09
CA GLU A 138 -30.82 35.61 -68.30
C GLU A 138 -30.75 34.40 -67.36
N ARG A 139 -30.14 33.30 -67.81
CA ARG A 139 -29.97 32.09 -66.99
C ARG A 139 -28.99 32.28 -65.83
N ILE A 140 -27.90 33.01 -66.05
CA ILE A 140 -26.90 33.34 -65.02
C ILE A 140 -27.49 34.33 -64.00
N ASP A 141 -28.22 35.35 -64.45
CA ASP A 141 -28.88 36.31 -63.56
C ASP A 141 -29.96 35.62 -62.71
N TYR A 142 -30.73 34.68 -63.30
CA TYR A 142 -31.66 33.83 -62.56
C TYR A 142 -30.96 32.98 -61.49
N LEU A 143 -29.85 32.31 -61.84
CA LEU A 143 -29.07 31.51 -60.88
C LEU A 143 -28.46 32.38 -59.76
N ALA A 144 -27.99 33.58 -60.08
CA ALA A 144 -27.46 34.51 -59.10
C ALA A 144 -28.56 34.97 -58.12
N ALA A 145 -29.76 35.26 -58.62
CA ALA A 145 -30.92 35.60 -57.80
C ALA A 145 -31.35 34.42 -56.90
N GLU A 146 -31.42 33.19 -57.43
CA GLU A 146 -31.78 32.00 -56.64
C GLU A 146 -30.75 31.71 -55.54
N VAL A 147 -29.45 31.86 -55.84
CA VAL A 147 -28.40 31.69 -54.82
C VAL A 147 -28.50 32.75 -53.72
N GLN A 148 -28.77 34.02 -54.08
CA GLN A 148 -28.95 35.10 -53.12
C GLN A 148 -30.16 34.83 -52.20
N GLU A 149 -31.29 34.43 -52.77
CA GLU A 149 -32.50 34.08 -52.04
C GLU A 149 -32.25 32.93 -51.04
N ARG A 150 -31.55 31.87 -51.47
CA ARG A 150 -31.21 30.76 -50.57
C ARG A 150 -30.25 31.15 -49.45
N ILE A 151 -29.30 32.06 -49.71
CA ILE A 151 -28.38 32.58 -48.70
C ILE A 151 -29.14 33.41 -47.67
N GLU A 152 -30.07 34.26 -48.11
CA GLU A 152 -30.90 35.10 -47.23
C GLU A 152 -31.86 34.25 -46.38
N ALA A 153 -32.54 33.28 -46.98
CA ALA A 153 -33.38 32.32 -46.26
C ALA A 153 -32.56 31.55 -45.22
N HIS A 154 -31.34 31.12 -45.55
CA HIS A 154 -30.47 30.45 -44.59
C HIS A 154 -30.04 31.38 -43.44
N ARG A 155 -29.72 32.65 -43.74
CA ARG A 155 -29.38 33.66 -42.73
C ARG A 155 -30.55 33.91 -41.77
N GLN A 156 -31.79 33.97 -42.28
CA GLN A 156 -33.00 34.09 -41.46
C GLN A 156 -33.22 32.88 -40.55
N THR A 157 -33.16 31.66 -41.08
CA THR A 157 -33.35 30.44 -40.26
C THR A 157 -32.31 30.29 -39.16
N LEU A 158 -31.08 30.76 -39.38
CA LEU A 158 -30.03 30.78 -38.36
C LEU A 158 -30.31 31.81 -37.28
N TRP A 159 -30.74 33.02 -37.67
CA TRP A 159 -31.15 34.06 -36.73
C TRP A 159 -32.28 33.54 -35.84
N GLU A 160 -33.35 32.98 -36.41
CA GLU A 160 -34.49 32.46 -35.65
C GLU A 160 -34.09 31.37 -34.65
N ARG A 161 -33.20 30.45 -35.06
CA ARG A 161 -32.67 29.40 -34.16
C ARG A 161 -31.82 29.99 -33.03
N GLU A 162 -31.02 31.01 -33.32
CA GLU A 162 -30.19 31.70 -32.33
C GLU A 162 -31.05 32.46 -31.32
N GLU A 163 -32.04 33.21 -31.80
CA GLU A 163 -33.00 33.95 -30.97
C GLU A 163 -33.80 32.99 -30.07
N ALA A 164 -34.26 31.85 -30.62
CA ALA A 164 -34.97 30.83 -29.86
C ALA A 164 -34.10 30.18 -28.76
N LEU A 165 -32.84 29.84 -29.08
CA LEU A 165 -31.88 29.32 -28.11
C LEU A 165 -31.53 30.35 -27.03
N ARG A 166 -31.34 31.62 -27.43
CA ARG A 166 -31.08 32.73 -26.51
C ARG A 166 -32.25 32.94 -25.56
N GLY A 167 -33.48 32.94 -26.08
CA GLY A 167 -34.71 33.04 -25.28
C GLY A 167 -34.86 31.89 -24.28
N GLN A 168 -34.70 30.64 -24.71
CA GLN A 168 -34.78 29.47 -23.82
C GLN A 168 -33.74 29.53 -22.68
N MET A 169 -32.53 29.96 -23.01
CA MET A 169 -31.46 30.03 -22.02
C MET A 169 -31.64 31.21 -21.06
N GLN A 170 -32.18 32.34 -21.54
CA GLN A 170 -32.48 33.50 -20.70
C GLN A 170 -33.60 33.18 -19.70
N GLN A 171 -34.66 32.51 -20.15
CA GLN A 171 -35.69 31.94 -19.27
C GLN A 171 -35.10 30.97 -18.24
N GLY A 172 -34.14 30.13 -18.64
CA GLY A 172 -33.43 29.26 -17.72
C GLY A 172 -32.65 30.00 -16.63
N TYR A 173 -32.03 31.14 -16.96
CA TYR A 173 -31.34 31.99 -15.98
C TYR A 173 -32.29 32.76 -15.07
N GLU A 174 -33.43 33.23 -15.60
CA GLU A 174 -34.48 33.88 -14.82
C GLU A 174 -35.08 32.90 -13.79
N HIS A 175 -35.40 31.67 -14.22
CA HIS A 175 -35.82 30.59 -13.32
C HIS A 175 -34.76 30.32 -12.24
N MET A 176 -33.48 30.26 -12.61
CA MET A 176 -32.40 30.11 -11.64
C MET A 176 -32.28 31.29 -10.68
N ALA A 177 -32.59 32.52 -11.10
CA ALA A 177 -32.55 33.70 -10.24
C ALA A 177 -33.70 33.71 -9.23
N GLU A 178 -34.88 33.23 -9.64
CA GLU A 178 -36.09 33.13 -8.81
C GLU A 178 -36.05 31.98 -7.80
N GLU A 179 -35.28 30.92 -8.06
CA GLU A 179 -35.07 29.85 -7.08
C GLU A 179 -34.44 30.39 -5.78
N GLY A 180 -35.13 30.22 -4.66
CA GLY A 180 -34.58 30.53 -3.33
C GLY A 180 -33.40 29.63 -2.95
N LEU A 181 -32.60 30.05 -1.97
CA LEU A 181 -31.55 29.21 -1.40
C LEU A 181 -32.18 28.12 -0.53
N SER A 182 -31.96 26.84 -0.87
CA SER A 182 -32.36 25.74 -0.01
C SER A 182 -31.61 25.80 1.33
N GLU A 183 -32.35 25.56 2.43
CA GLU A 183 -31.82 25.52 3.78
C GLU A 183 -30.63 24.56 3.89
N GLU A 184 -30.62 23.46 3.14
CA GLU A 184 -29.50 22.52 3.10
C GLU A 184 -28.18 23.14 2.60
N ILE A 185 -28.26 24.04 1.60
CA ILE A 185 -27.08 24.71 1.01
C ILE A 185 -26.52 25.72 2.00
N ILE A 186 -27.41 26.48 2.65
CA ILE A 186 -27.06 27.44 3.71
C ILE A 186 -26.37 26.68 4.85
N GLN A 187 -26.97 25.59 5.34
CA GLN A 187 -26.38 24.74 6.38
C GLN A 187 -25.01 24.16 6.00
N ARG A 188 -24.84 23.72 4.75
CA ARG A 188 -23.56 23.18 4.25
C ARG A 188 -22.47 24.26 4.24
N ARG A 189 -22.79 25.48 3.84
CA ARG A 189 -21.84 26.62 3.82
C ARG A 189 -21.46 27.07 5.23
N ILE A 190 -22.43 27.17 6.15
CA ILE A 190 -22.19 27.43 7.58
C ILE A 190 -21.22 26.38 8.15
N ARG A 191 -21.51 25.09 7.90
CA ARG A 191 -20.69 23.98 8.43
C ARG A 191 -19.26 24.01 7.90
N GLN A 192 -19.06 24.33 6.62
CA GLN A 192 -17.73 24.44 6.04
C GLN A 192 -16.89 25.58 6.64
N ASN A 193 -17.49 26.76 6.82
CA ASN A 193 -16.80 27.90 7.45
C ASN A 193 -16.54 27.65 8.94
N ARG A 194 -17.48 27.00 9.65
CA ARG A 194 -17.28 26.56 11.04
C ARG A 194 -16.11 25.58 11.17
N MET A 195 -15.92 24.66 10.21
CA MET A 195 -14.78 23.73 10.23
C MET A 195 -13.43 24.44 10.03
N GLU A 196 -13.33 25.36 9.06
CA GLU A 196 -12.11 26.17 8.85
C GLU A 196 -11.77 26.96 10.13
N MET A 197 -12.77 27.63 10.72
CA MET A 197 -12.61 28.42 11.93
C MET A 197 -12.22 27.56 13.14
N LYS A 198 -12.82 26.38 13.29
CA LYS A 198 -12.47 25.43 14.37
C LYS A 198 -11.04 24.92 14.25
N ILE A 199 -10.56 24.69 13.03
CA ILE A 199 -9.17 24.28 12.79
C ILE A 199 -8.22 25.43 13.15
N GLY A 200 -8.47 26.61 12.57
CA GLY A 200 -7.66 27.81 12.75
C GLY A 200 -7.57 28.28 14.21
N LEU A 201 -8.69 28.26 14.93
CA LEU A 201 -8.80 28.83 16.28
C LEU A 201 -8.51 27.81 17.40
N SER A 202 -8.91 26.53 17.23
CA SER A 202 -8.86 25.55 18.33
C SER A 202 -7.79 24.47 18.13
N TRP A 203 -7.74 23.84 16.96
CA TRP A 203 -6.80 22.72 16.73
C TRP A 203 -5.37 23.19 16.63
N ILE A 204 -5.09 24.24 15.84
CA ILE A 204 -3.74 24.81 15.71
C ILE A 204 -3.21 25.24 17.08
N ASN A 205 -4.05 25.87 17.91
CA ASN A 205 -3.70 26.26 19.28
C ASN A 205 -3.34 25.05 20.18
N LYS A 206 -4.12 23.96 20.14
CA LYS A 206 -3.83 22.73 20.91
C LYS A 206 -2.52 22.07 20.48
N VAL A 207 -2.26 22.00 19.17
CA VAL A 207 -1.00 21.44 18.64
C VAL A 207 0.18 22.29 19.08
N ALA A 208 0.05 23.63 19.09
CA ALA A 208 1.09 24.52 19.60
C ALA A 208 1.45 24.21 21.07
N ILE A 209 0.46 24.01 21.94
CA ILE A 209 0.68 23.67 23.36
C ILE A 209 1.31 22.28 23.52
N LEU A 210 0.86 21.29 22.75
CA LEU A 210 1.41 19.93 22.79
C LEU A 210 2.90 19.88 22.43
N LEU A 211 3.32 20.67 21.44
CA LEU A 211 4.73 20.74 21.04
C LEU A 211 5.62 21.24 22.16
N ILE A 212 5.14 22.21 22.93
CA ILE A 212 5.84 22.73 24.10
C ILE A 212 6.01 21.63 25.17
N ILE A 213 5.00 20.76 25.39
CA ILE A 213 5.06 19.65 26.37
C ILE A 213 6.04 18.55 25.94
N LEU A 214 6.06 18.17 24.66
CA LEU A 214 6.97 17.14 24.14
C LEU A 214 8.45 17.54 24.30
N GLY A 215 8.74 18.85 24.22
CA GLY A 215 10.06 19.39 24.55
C GLY A 215 10.51 19.05 25.98
N VAL A 216 9.59 18.87 26.93
CA VAL A 216 9.88 18.58 28.35
C VAL A 216 10.11 17.08 28.62
N GLY A 217 9.30 16.19 28.04
CA GLY A 217 9.36 14.73 28.33
C GLY A 217 10.62 14.02 27.82
N ALA A 218 11.22 14.52 26.72
CA ALA A 218 12.47 13.99 26.19
C ALA A 218 13.64 14.08 27.20
N ALA A 219 13.54 14.95 28.20
CA ALA A 219 14.54 15.09 29.27
C ALA A 219 14.52 13.94 30.30
N PHE A 220 13.44 13.14 30.40
CA PHE A 220 13.22 12.20 31.53
C PHE A 220 13.69 10.74 31.28
N ARG A 221 13.67 10.25 30.03
CA ARG A 221 13.92 8.83 29.64
C ARG A 221 15.33 8.32 29.95
N TYR A 222 16.28 9.20 30.21
CA TYR A 222 17.70 8.87 30.40
C TYR A 222 18.00 8.06 31.69
N SER A 223 17.05 7.87 32.62
CA SER A 223 17.31 7.33 33.98
C SER A 223 17.05 5.82 34.28
N TYR A 224 16.41 4.99 33.43
CA TYR A 224 15.85 3.67 33.84
C TYR A 224 16.73 2.40 33.64
N ALA A 225 17.89 2.45 32.98
CA ALA A 225 18.54 1.25 32.40
C ALA A 225 19.45 0.37 33.31
N THR A 226 19.47 0.49 34.65
CA THR A 226 20.64 0.09 35.49
C THR A 226 20.45 -0.98 36.62
N TRP A 227 19.34 -1.72 36.78
CA TRP A 227 18.97 -2.31 38.11
C TRP A 227 18.84 -3.87 38.38
N PHE A 228 19.17 -4.90 37.54
CA PHE A 228 18.96 -6.37 37.89
C PHE A 228 20.04 -7.44 37.45
N ASN A 229 20.30 -8.52 38.25
CA ASN A 229 21.39 -9.56 38.13
C ASN A 229 21.02 -10.97 37.55
N ASP A 230 22.00 -11.81 37.18
CA ASP A 230 21.85 -12.98 36.25
C ASP A 230 21.66 -14.41 36.85
N GLU A 231 22.24 -14.77 38.00
CA GLU A 231 22.18 -16.16 38.53
C GLU A 231 20.78 -16.58 39.02
N MET A 232 20.00 -15.62 39.52
CA MET A 232 18.61 -15.85 39.94
C MET A 232 17.68 -16.21 38.76
N LYS A 233 18.10 -15.92 37.52
CA LYS A 233 17.30 -16.16 36.32
C LYS A 233 17.31 -17.64 35.91
N GLY A 234 18.39 -18.38 36.15
CA GLY A 234 18.56 -19.77 35.67
C GLY A 234 17.86 -20.86 36.48
N GLY A 235 18.10 -20.88 37.80
CA GLY A 235 17.57 -21.93 38.69
C GLY A 235 16.05 -21.98 38.75
N ALA A 236 15.38 -20.85 38.51
CA ALA A 236 13.93 -20.75 38.49
C ALA A 236 13.27 -21.59 37.37
N PHE A 237 13.91 -21.70 36.19
CA PHE A 237 13.33 -22.42 35.05
C PHE A 237 13.40 -23.94 35.20
N PHE A 238 14.49 -24.47 35.77
CA PHE A 238 14.59 -25.90 36.05
C PHE A 238 13.55 -26.37 37.06
N LEU A 239 13.38 -25.60 38.15
CA LEU A 239 12.37 -25.86 39.16
C LEU A 239 10.96 -25.84 38.55
N LEU A 240 10.68 -24.84 37.71
CA LEU A 240 9.41 -24.71 37.01
C LEU A 240 9.10 -25.94 36.13
N GLY A 241 10.08 -26.42 35.35
CA GLY A 241 9.91 -27.58 34.48
C GLY A 241 9.53 -28.86 35.23
N VAL A 242 10.22 -29.14 36.34
CA VAL A 242 9.91 -30.32 37.18
C VAL A 242 8.55 -30.20 37.85
N LEU A 243 8.20 -29.01 38.37
CA LEU A 243 6.89 -28.76 38.98
C LEU A 243 5.75 -28.94 37.98
N MET A 244 5.95 -28.52 36.73
CA MET A 244 4.97 -28.74 35.66
C MET A 244 4.78 -30.22 35.35
N LEU A 245 5.84 -31.04 35.31
CA LEU A 245 5.70 -32.48 35.12
C LEU A 245 4.92 -33.15 36.27
N ALA A 246 5.29 -32.84 37.51
CA ALA A 246 4.62 -33.38 38.69
C ALA A 246 3.14 -32.93 38.76
N GLY A 247 2.87 -31.66 38.45
CA GLY A 247 1.52 -31.11 38.36
C GLY A 247 0.71 -31.77 37.24
N GLY A 248 1.33 -32.06 36.10
CA GLY A 248 0.70 -32.76 34.98
C GLY A 248 0.27 -34.18 35.33
N GLU A 249 1.14 -34.95 36.00
CA GLU A 249 0.85 -36.32 36.46
C GLU A 249 -0.25 -36.32 37.54
N TRP A 250 -0.20 -35.38 38.48
CA TRP A 250 -1.22 -35.22 39.51
C TRP A 250 -2.60 -34.88 38.91
N LEU A 251 -2.63 -33.96 37.95
CA LEU A 251 -3.86 -33.52 37.32
C LEU A 251 -4.45 -34.60 36.38
N PHE A 252 -3.60 -35.45 35.81
CA PHE A 252 -4.03 -36.63 35.06
C PHE A 252 -4.82 -37.59 35.94
N ARG A 253 -4.34 -37.85 37.17
CA ARG A 253 -5.05 -38.68 38.17
C ARG A 253 -6.40 -38.08 38.59
N ARG A 254 -6.58 -36.76 38.50
CA ARG A 254 -7.84 -36.06 38.77
C ARG A 254 -8.79 -35.93 37.58
N ARG A 255 -8.63 -36.76 36.54
CA ARG A 255 -9.47 -36.82 35.32
C ARG A 255 -9.50 -35.54 34.46
N ARG A 256 -8.53 -34.63 34.59
CA ARG A 256 -8.40 -33.45 33.70
C ARG A 256 -7.39 -33.71 32.57
N GLN A 257 -7.70 -34.67 31.71
CA GLN A 257 -6.74 -35.25 30.77
C GLN A 257 -6.17 -34.25 29.75
N THR A 258 -6.98 -33.35 29.19
CA THR A 258 -6.53 -32.36 28.19
C THR A 258 -5.50 -31.38 28.75
N PHE A 259 -5.76 -30.85 29.94
CA PHE A 259 -4.85 -29.93 30.62
C PHE A 259 -3.60 -30.65 31.13
N ALA A 260 -3.74 -31.87 31.64
CA ALA A 260 -2.62 -32.71 32.05
C ALA A 260 -1.65 -32.98 30.89
N MET A 261 -2.16 -33.33 29.69
CA MET A 261 -1.32 -33.56 28.51
C MET A 261 -0.57 -32.29 28.06
N GLY A 262 -1.21 -31.13 28.14
CA GLY A 262 -0.57 -29.84 27.86
C GLY A 262 0.50 -29.48 28.89
N LEU A 263 0.23 -29.70 30.17
CA LEU A 263 1.15 -29.40 31.27
C LEU A 263 2.36 -30.33 31.29
N LEU A 264 2.17 -31.63 31.00
CA LEU A 264 3.25 -32.61 30.83
C LEU A 264 4.14 -32.26 29.63
N GLY A 265 3.53 -31.95 28.48
CA GLY A 265 4.28 -31.52 27.29
C GLY A 265 5.03 -30.20 27.52
N GLY A 266 4.40 -29.24 28.19
CA GLY A 266 5.03 -27.96 28.55
C GLY A 266 6.19 -28.12 29.54
N GLY A 267 6.05 -29.00 30.54
CA GLY A 267 7.14 -29.31 31.47
C GLY A 267 8.35 -29.92 30.76
N ILE A 268 8.13 -30.82 29.79
CA ILE A 268 9.20 -31.36 28.94
C ILE A 268 9.92 -30.24 28.18
N SER A 269 9.17 -29.32 27.55
CA SER A 269 9.76 -28.19 26.82
C SER A 269 10.53 -27.21 27.72
N VAL A 270 10.03 -26.92 28.92
CA VAL A 270 10.72 -26.06 29.90
C VAL A 270 12.00 -26.71 30.41
N LEU A 271 12.03 -28.02 30.61
CA LEU A 271 13.26 -28.74 30.98
C LEU A 271 14.32 -28.68 29.87
N PHE A 272 13.94 -28.89 28.61
CA PHE A 272 14.85 -28.68 27.48
C PHE A 272 15.36 -27.23 27.40
N GLY A 273 14.48 -26.24 27.58
CA GLY A 273 14.86 -24.83 27.63
C GLY A 273 15.79 -24.48 28.80
N SER A 274 15.62 -25.15 29.95
CA SER A 274 16.46 -24.93 31.14
C SER A 274 17.85 -25.53 30.98
N ILE A 275 17.95 -26.73 30.40
CA ILE A 275 19.24 -27.35 30.01
C ILE A 275 19.97 -26.44 29.04
N PHE A 276 19.26 -25.90 28.04
CA PHE A 276 19.81 -24.95 27.08
C PHE A 276 20.29 -23.66 27.77
N TYR A 277 19.43 -22.97 28.52
CA TYR A 277 19.75 -21.69 29.19
C TYR A 277 20.95 -21.83 30.14
N SER A 278 21.02 -22.95 30.86
CA SER A 278 22.08 -23.19 31.84
C SER A 278 23.40 -23.60 31.20
N TYR A 279 23.39 -24.32 30.09
CA TYR A 279 24.61 -24.62 29.34
C TYR A 279 25.13 -23.38 28.60
N PHE A 280 24.25 -22.64 27.93
CA PHE A 280 24.65 -21.64 26.94
C PHE A 280 24.67 -20.19 27.41
N LEU A 281 23.71 -19.74 28.22
CA LEU A 281 23.64 -18.35 28.67
C LEU A 281 24.32 -18.13 30.01
N LEU A 282 24.30 -19.16 30.86
CA LEU A 282 24.90 -19.11 32.19
C LEU A 282 26.21 -19.89 32.32
N HIS A 283 26.59 -20.65 31.29
CA HIS A 283 27.81 -21.50 31.28
C HIS A 283 27.96 -22.38 32.54
N MET A 284 26.83 -22.85 33.10
CA MET A 284 26.78 -23.58 34.37
C MET A 284 27.03 -25.09 34.25
N ILE A 285 26.76 -25.70 33.08
CA ILE A 285 26.92 -27.15 32.85
C ILE A 285 27.87 -27.44 31.67
N GLY A 286 28.30 -28.70 31.46
CA GLY A 286 29.20 -29.11 30.37
C GLY A 286 28.49 -29.83 29.20
N LEU A 287 29.15 -29.98 28.05
CA LEU A 287 28.56 -30.55 26.82
C LEU A 287 28.00 -31.96 27.03
N TYR A 288 28.81 -32.87 27.59
CA TYR A 288 28.41 -34.26 27.82
C TYR A 288 27.25 -34.36 28.81
N THR A 289 27.22 -33.50 29.83
CA THR A 289 26.11 -33.43 30.79
C THR A 289 24.83 -32.87 30.18
N GLY A 290 24.92 -31.84 29.34
CA GLY A 290 23.76 -31.29 28.62
C GLY A 290 23.16 -32.27 27.63
N LEU A 291 24.02 -32.99 26.88
CA LEU A 291 23.58 -34.04 25.95
C LEU A 291 22.94 -35.23 26.69
N ALA A 292 23.56 -35.71 27.77
CA ALA A 292 23.01 -36.80 28.57
C ALA A 292 21.62 -36.45 29.16
N LEU A 293 21.47 -35.23 29.71
CA LEU A 293 20.18 -34.74 30.21
C LEU A 293 19.14 -34.62 29.09
N SER A 294 19.54 -34.16 27.90
CA SER A 294 18.63 -34.03 26.75
C SER A 294 18.14 -35.38 26.23
N VAL A 295 19.00 -36.41 26.21
CA VAL A 295 18.63 -37.79 25.87
C VAL A 295 17.66 -38.36 26.92
N LEU A 296 17.92 -38.12 28.21
CA LEU A 296 17.04 -38.57 29.29
C LEU A 296 15.65 -37.94 29.18
N VAL A 297 15.57 -36.62 28.97
CA VAL A 297 14.29 -35.91 28.80
C VAL A 297 13.56 -36.39 27.54
N SER A 298 14.29 -36.68 26.45
CA SER A 298 13.73 -37.26 25.23
C SER A 298 13.10 -38.64 25.47
N ALA A 299 13.80 -39.53 26.18
CA ALA A 299 13.31 -40.85 26.52
C ALA A 299 12.04 -40.77 27.39
N VAL A 300 12.05 -39.90 28.41
CA VAL A 300 10.87 -39.61 29.26
C VAL A 300 9.70 -39.13 28.41
N SER A 301 9.94 -38.19 27.49
CA SER A 301 8.91 -37.67 26.59
C SER A 301 8.27 -38.74 25.71
N VAL A 302 9.08 -39.61 25.10
CA VAL A 302 8.59 -40.70 24.24
C VAL A 302 7.76 -41.69 25.06
N LEU A 303 8.25 -42.11 26.22
CA LEU A 303 7.55 -43.02 27.13
C LEU A 303 6.21 -42.44 27.59
N LEU A 304 6.16 -41.17 27.99
CA LEU A 304 4.91 -40.51 28.35
C LEU A 304 3.94 -40.38 27.16
N SER A 305 4.45 -40.09 25.96
CA SER A 305 3.60 -39.95 24.77
C SER A 305 2.94 -41.28 24.38
N LEU A 306 3.67 -42.39 24.50
CA LEU A 306 3.17 -43.73 24.22
C LEU A 306 2.20 -44.19 25.32
N ARG A 307 2.58 -44.01 26.60
CA ARG A 307 1.75 -44.38 27.75
C ARG A 307 0.40 -43.69 27.72
N TYR A 308 0.38 -42.39 27.42
CA TYR A 308 -0.85 -41.58 27.40
C TYR A 308 -1.50 -41.48 26.02
N GLN A 309 -0.95 -42.17 25.01
CA GLN A 309 -1.38 -42.09 23.60
C GLN A 309 -1.61 -40.65 23.11
N SER A 310 -0.77 -39.72 23.56
CA SER A 310 -0.98 -38.28 23.37
C SER A 310 -0.09 -37.72 22.27
N ARG A 311 -0.73 -37.27 21.19
CA ARG A 311 -0.05 -36.52 20.13
C ARG A 311 0.55 -35.20 20.63
N THR A 312 -0.04 -34.58 21.65
CA THR A 312 0.39 -33.28 22.20
C THR A 312 1.70 -33.39 22.96
N ILE A 313 1.85 -34.45 23.78
CA ILE A 313 3.10 -34.73 24.49
C ILE A 313 4.20 -35.05 23.48
N CYS A 314 3.90 -35.88 22.47
CA CYS A 314 4.84 -36.21 21.40
C CYS A 314 5.29 -34.96 20.62
N SER A 315 4.36 -34.08 20.23
CA SER A 315 4.67 -32.85 19.49
C SER A 315 5.53 -31.87 20.29
N LEU A 316 5.18 -31.61 21.56
CA LEU A 316 5.94 -30.68 22.41
C LEU A 316 7.30 -31.25 22.81
N GLY A 317 7.37 -32.57 22.97
CA GLY A 317 8.62 -33.30 23.16
C GLY A 317 9.56 -33.22 21.97
N LEU A 318 9.04 -33.34 20.73
CA LEU A 318 9.85 -33.16 19.52
C LEU A 318 10.36 -31.73 19.37
N VAL A 319 9.51 -30.73 19.62
CA VAL A 319 9.93 -29.32 19.65
C VAL A 319 11.07 -29.15 20.66
N GLY A 320 10.94 -29.71 21.86
CA GLY A 320 11.99 -29.71 22.87
C GLY A 320 13.23 -30.52 22.50
N GLY A 321 13.13 -31.60 21.71
CA GLY A 321 14.25 -32.43 21.29
C GLY A 321 15.09 -31.83 20.14
N TYR A 322 14.48 -31.03 19.26
CA TYR A 322 15.16 -30.36 18.15
C TYR A 322 15.67 -28.95 18.50
N LEU A 323 14.89 -28.14 19.22
CA LEU A 323 15.22 -26.72 19.48
C LEU A 323 16.59 -26.51 20.14
N PRO A 324 16.98 -27.25 21.19
CA PRO A 324 18.28 -27.07 21.84
C PRO A 324 19.46 -27.29 20.88
N LEU A 325 19.37 -28.28 19.99
CA LEU A 325 20.39 -28.54 18.98
C LEU A 325 20.47 -27.42 17.95
N ILE A 326 19.31 -26.95 17.45
CA ILE A 326 19.23 -25.85 16.47
C ILE A 326 19.79 -24.55 17.08
N SER A 327 19.38 -24.22 18.30
CA SER A 327 19.85 -23.04 19.00
C SER A 327 21.35 -23.11 19.31
N TYR A 328 21.90 -24.30 19.58
CA TYR A 328 23.34 -24.49 19.73
C TYR A 328 24.10 -24.20 18.42
N MET A 329 23.66 -24.83 17.34
CA MET A 329 24.26 -24.67 16.02
C MET A 329 24.27 -23.21 15.58
N ALA A 330 23.22 -22.44 15.90
CA ALA A 330 23.09 -21.05 15.51
C ALA A 330 24.01 -20.08 16.25
N TYR A 331 24.32 -20.33 17.54
CA TYR A 331 25.08 -19.37 18.36
C TYR A 331 26.58 -19.72 18.47
N PHE A 332 26.93 -21.00 18.56
CA PHE A 332 28.30 -21.44 18.82
C PHE A 332 28.96 -22.13 17.61
N GLY A 333 28.16 -22.67 16.69
CA GLY A 333 28.64 -23.54 15.60
C GLY A 333 29.05 -24.94 16.08
N LEU A 334 29.14 -25.89 15.15
CA LEU A 334 29.65 -27.25 15.38
C LEU A 334 30.94 -27.45 14.57
N GLN A 335 31.93 -28.11 15.16
CA GLN A 335 33.20 -28.45 14.48
C GLN A 335 33.60 -29.91 14.70
N GLY A 336 34.27 -30.49 13.70
CA GLY A 336 34.89 -31.81 13.77
C GLY A 336 33.90 -32.95 14.08
N SER A 337 34.28 -33.85 14.98
CA SER A 337 33.52 -35.06 15.32
C SER A 337 32.13 -34.79 15.91
N ALA A 338 31.91 -33.59 16.48
CA ALA A 338 30.62 -33.20 17.05
C ALA A 338 29.51 -33.12 16.00
N VAL A 339 29.84 -32.80 14.75
CA VAL A 339 28.88 -32.77 13.62
C VAL A 339 28.29 -34.17 13.39
N TYR A 340 29.13 -35.20 13.37
CA TYR A 340 28.69 -36.58 13.19
C TYR A 340 27.85 -37.10 14.36
N VAL A 341 28.19 -36.71 15.60
CA VAL A 341 27.38 -37.05 16.78
C VAL A 341 25.98 -36.42 16.68
N ALA A 342 25.89 -35.16 16.23
CA ALA A 342 24.61 -34.49 16.00
C ALA A 342 23.79 -35.17 14.88
N MET A 343 24.42 -35.61 13.79
CA MET A 343 23.75 -36.39 12.73
C MET A 343 23.16 -37.69 13.28
N ILE A 344 23.94 -38.46 14.04
CA ILE A 344 23.47 -39.72 14.65
C ILE A 344 22.30 -39.47 15.61
N TYR A 345 22.40 -38.41 16.44
CA TYR A 345 21.32 -38.02 17.34
C TYR A 345 20.01 -37.73 16.58
N LEU A 346 20.06 -36.97 15.49
CA LEU A 346 18.89 -36.68 14.68
C LEU A 346 18.34 -37.93 13.96
N LEU A 347 19.20 -38.80 13.42
CA LEU A 347 18.75 -40.05 12.82
C LEU A 347 18.02 -40.93 13.85
N LEU A 348 18.54 -41.01 15.08
CA LEU A 348 17.92 -41.77 16.16
C LEU A 348 16.55 -41.19 16.52
N LEU A 349 16.44 -39.87 16.64
CA LEU A 349 15.17 -39.19 16.92
C LEU A 349 14.13 -39.46 15.82
N ASN A 350 14.51 -39.35 14.54
CA ASN A 350 13.63 -39.68 13.42
C ASN A 350 13.29 -41.18 13.35
N GLY A 351 14.23 -42.06 13.71
CA GLY A 351 14.01 -43.51 13.78
C GLY A 351 12.94 -43.90 14.80
N ILE A 352 12.91 -43.23 15.96
CA ILE A 352 11.84 -43.40 16.95
C ILE A 352 10.48 -43.00 16.35
N ILE A 353 10.43 -41.95 15.53
CA ILE A 353 9.18 -41.51 14.90
C ILE A 353 8.70 -42.52 13.86
N VAL A 354 9.60 -43.05 13.02
CA VAL A 354 9.29 -44.17 12.11
C VAL A 354 8.68 -45.35 12.89
N TRP A 355 9.28 -45.72 14.03
CA TRP A 355 8.76 -46.78 14.89
C TRP A 355 7.32 -46.48 15.34
N ILE A 356 7.04 -45.26 15.81
CA ILE A 356 5.70 -44.83 16.21
C ILE A 356 4.72 -44.90 15.03
N SER A 357 5.15 -44.49 13.84
CA SER A 357 4.34 -44.46 12.61
C SER A 357 3.88 -45.85 12.16
N PHE A 358 4.56 -46.94 12.54
CA PHE A 358 4.08 -48.30 12.27
C PHE A 358 2.84 -48.71 13.08
N GLY A 359 2.54 -48.02 14.18
CA GLY A 359 1.41 -48.32 15.05
C GLY A 359 0.33 -47.24 15.06
N LYS A 360 0.70 -45.97 14.91
CA LYS A 360 -0.22 -44.84 15.01
C LYS A 360 0.05 -43.83 13.89
N ARG A 361 -1.02 -43.26 13.34
CA ARG A 361 -0.96 -42.22 12.32
C ARG A 361 -1.19 -40.84 12.93
N TRP A 362 -0.12 -40.09 13.19
CA TRP A 362 -0.19 -38.72 13.71
C TRP A 362 0.44 -37.72 12.74
N PRO A 363 -0.30 -37.22 11.73
CA PRO A 363 0.27 -36.34 10.71
C PRO A 363 0.97 -35.10 11.28
N ILE A 364 0.41 -34.50 12.33
CA ILE A 364 0.99 -33.32 12.98
C ILE A 364 2.40 -33.59 13.53
N VAL A 365 2.65 -34.80 14.03
CA VAL A 365 3.96 -35.22 14.55
C VAL A 365 4.97 -35.36 13.40
N HIS A 366 4.54 -35.92 12.26
CA HIS A 366 5.39 -36.07 11.07
C HIS A 366 5.83 -34.70 10.52
N TYR A 367 4.92 -33.73 10.46
CA TYR A 367 5.22 -32.38 9.97
C TYR A 367 6.11 -31.58 10.94
N ILE A 368 5.86 -31.65 12.24
CA ILE A 368 6.73 -31.01 13.24
C ILE A 368 8.14 -31.60 13.15
N SER A 369 8.27 -32.92 13.06
CA SER A 369 9.55 -33.59 12.85
C SER A 369 10.26 -33.08 11.60
N PHE A 370 9.58 -33.08 10.46
CA PHE A 370 10.16 -32.64 9.19
C PHE A 370 10.58 -31.16 9.22
N LEU A 371 9.73 -30.30 9.80
CA LEU A 371 9.96 -28.86 9.91
C LEU A 371 11.25 -28.54 10.67
N PHE A 372 11.53 -29.26 11.75
CA PHE A 372 12.75 -29.04 12.54
C PHE A 372 13.95 -29.83 12.03
N ASN A 373 13.73 -31.03 11.50
CA ASN A 373 14.80 -31.86 10.96
C ASN A 373 15.43 -31.26 9.70
N THR A 374 14.62 -30.73 8.78
CA THR A 374 15.08 -30.24 7.49
C THR A 374 16.13 -29.14 7.64
N PRO A 375 15.89 -28.02 8.37
CA PRO A 375 16.91 -27.00 8.59
C PRO A 375 18.15 -27.55 9.30
N SER A 376 17.96 -28.42 10.29
CA SER A 376 19.06 -29.04 11.03
C SER A 376 19.95 -29.90 10.13
N MET A 377 19.33 -30.69 9.25
CA MET A 377 20.01 -31.52 8.25
C MET A 377 20.82 -30.65 7.29
N LEU A 378 20.25 -29.56 6.79
CA LEU A 378 20.94 -28.64 5.88
C LEU A 378 22.18 -28.02 6.52
N ILE A 379 22.07 -27.57 7.78
CA ILE A 379 23.20 -27.01 8.52
C ILE A 379 24.29 -28.06 8.76
N LEU A 380 23.91 -29.27 9.20
CA LEU A 380 24.87 -30.35 9.44
C LEU A 380 25.58 -30.83 8.16
N LEU A 381 24.87 -30.86 7.03
CA LEU A 381 25.47 -31.18 5.74
C LEU A 381 26.49 -30.12 5.31
N TRP A 382 26.19 -28.84 5.55
CA TRP A 382 27.10 -27.74 5.25
C TRP A 382 28.34 -27.72 6.15
N LEU A 383 28.20 -28.15 7.41
CA LEU A 383 29.30 -28.29 8.37
C LEU A 383 30.06 -29.62 8.27
N SER A 384 29.57 -30.58 7.48
CA SER A 384 30.14 -31.92 7.38
C SER A 384 31.52 -31.86 6.70
N PRO A 385 32.59 -32.34 7.35
CA PRO A 385 33.92 -32.39 6.74
C PRO A 385 34.06 -33.38 5.57
N SER A 386 33.10 -34.30 5.40
CA SER A 386 33.11 -35.34 4.36
C SER A 386 31.82 -35.31 3.55
N GLU A 387 31.92 -35.17 2.22
CA GLU A 387 30.75 -35.18 1.33
C GLU A 387 30.10 -36.55 1.29
N GLN A 388 30.89 -37.63 1.36
CA GLN A 388 30.43 -39.02 1.31
C GLN A 388 29.53 -39.36 2.50
N ILE A 389 29.94 -38.98 3.72
CA ILE A 389 29.12 -39.15 4.93
C ILE A 389 27.85 -38.29 4.82
N GLY A 390 27.96 -37.08 4.27
CA GLY A 390 26.81 -36.23 3.97
C GLY A 390 25.81 -36.89 3.02
N MET A 391 26.28 -37.55 1.96
CA MET A 391 25.42 -38.27 1.01
C MET A 391 24.69 -39.42 1.70
N VAL A 392 25.40 -40.25 2.47
CA VAL A 392 24.79 -41.35 3.23
C VAL A 392 23.75 -40.81 4.21
N TYR A 393 24.07 -39.74 4.94
CA TYR A 393 23.14 -39.10 5.87
C TYR A 393 21.88 -38.57 5.18
N SER A 394 22.01 -37.93 4.00
CA SER A 394 20.88 -37.46 3.19
C SER A 394 20.01 -38.61 2.68
N ILE A 395 20.63 -39.70 2.20
CA ILE A 395 19.93 -40.91 1.73
C ILE A 395 19.17 -41.58 2.87
N VAL A 396 19.80 -41.73 4.04
CA VAL A 396 19.16 -42.33 5.21
C VAL A 396 18.00 -41.45 5.69
N THR A 397 18.19 -40.13 5.72
CA THR A 397 17.12 -39.20 6.10
C THR A 397 15.95 -39.25 5.11
N PHE A 398 16.23 -39.29 3.80
CA PHE A 398 15.23 -39.48 2.76
C PHE A 398 14.42 -40.77 2.99
N ALA A 399 15.11 -41.89 3.27
CA ALA A 399 14.48 -43.17 3.54
C ALA A 399 13.64 -43.16 4.83
N LEU A 400 14.10 -42.50 5.89
CA LEU A 400 13.35 -42.36 7.13
C LEU A 400 12.04 -41.61 6.89
N TYR A 401 12.05 -40.47 6.17
CA TYR A 401 10.82 -39.71 5.90
C TYR A 401 9.89 -40.38 4.88
N LEU A 402 10.44 -41.14 3.93
CA LEU A 402 9.67 -42.05 3.10
C LEU A 402 9.00 -43.14 3.96
N GLY A 403 9.69 -43.66 4.97
CA GLY A 403 9.14 -44.56 5.99
C GLY A 403 8.04 -43.92 6.84
N ILE A 404 8.28 -42.74 7.43
CA ILE A 404 7.31 -41.99 8.26
C ILE A 404 5.99 -41.77 7.50
N THR A 405 6.08 -41.44 6.21
CA THR A 405 4.90 -41.18 5.35
C THR A 405 4.18 -42.46 4.93
N LEU A 406 4.91 -43.50 4.54
CA LEU A 406 4.33 -44.70 3.91
C LEU A 406 4.09 -45.88 4.85
N ALA A 407 4.73 -45.93 6.03
CA ALA A 407 4.66 -47.08 6.94
C ALA A 407 3.22 -47.43 7.36
N TYR A 408 2.44 -46.44 7.79
CA TYR A 408 1.05 -46.67 8.20
C TYR A 408 0.11 -46.98 7.01
N PRO A 409 0.08 -46.16 5.93
CA PRO A 409 -0.76 -46.44 4.75
C PRO A 409 -0.50 -47.81 4.12
N PHE A 410 0.76 -48.24 4.01
CA PHE A 410 1.11 -49.51 3.38
C PHE A 410 0.82 -50.71 4.29
N LYS A 411 1.06 -50.59 5.60
CA LYS A 411 0.75 -51.68 6.56
C LYS A 411 -0.75 -51.93 6.67
N HIS A 412 -1.55 -50.87 6.74
CA HIS A 412 -3.00 -50.97 6.93
C HIS A 412 -3.80 -50.89 5.63
N ARG A 413 -3.14 -50.79 4.47
CA ARG A 413 -3.74 -50.66 3.14
C ARG A 413 -4.78 -49.53 3.06
N VAL A 414 -4.42 -48.35 3.57
CA VAL A 414 -5.26 -47.15 3.55
C VAL A 414 -4.73 -46.15 2.52
N LYS A 415 -5.61 -45.47 1.80
CA LYS A 415 -5.22 -44.43 0.84
C LYS A 415 -4.31 -43.34 1.43
N LEU A 416 -3.40 -42.83 0.59
CA LEU A 416 -2.61 -41.66 0.93
C LEU A 416 -3.52 -40.43 0.93
N THR A 417 -3.36 -39.61 1.95
CA THR A 417 -3.99 -38.30 2.05
C THR A 417 -3.13 -37.26 1.37
N TRP A 418 -3.73 -36.11 1.05
CA TRP A 418 -2.99 -34.96 0.51
C TRP A 418 -1.80 -34.55 1.40
N TRP A 419 -1.92 -34.69 2.72
CA TRP A 419 -0.84 -34.44 3.68
C TRP A 419 0.35 -35.41 3.51
N ASP A 420 0.12 -36.69 3.19
CA ASP A 420 1.25 -37.60 2.96
C ASP A 420 1.93 -37.30 1.61
N PHE A 421 1.14 -36.92 0.59
CA PHE A 421 1.68 -36.50 -0.70
C PHE A 421 2.52 -35.24 -0.60
N ALA A 422 2.04 -34.22 0.12
CA ALA A 422 2.77 -32.99 0.34
C ALA A 422 4.09 -33.24 1.08
N LEU A 423 4.08 -34.06 2.14
CA LEU A 423 5.29 -34.40 2.88
C LEU A 423 6.28 -35.22 2.04
N LEU A 424 5.78 -36.17 1.22
CA LEU A 424 6.61 -36.96 0.30
C LEU A 424 7.25 -36.08 -0.78
N ALA A 425 6.49 -35.15 -1.37
CA ALA A 425 6.99 -34.21 -2.37
C ALA A 425 8.09 -33.31 -1.78
N MET A 426 7.87 -32.73 -0.59
CA MET A 426 8.87 -31.92 0.10
C MET A 426 10.14 -32.72 0.43
N ASN A 427 10.00 -33.92 0.98
CA ASN A 427 11.14 -34.79 1.28
C ASN A 427 11.96 -35.09 0.03
N THR A 428 11.30 -35.51 -1.05
CA THR A 428 11.94 -35.83 -2.31
C THR A 428 12.64 -34.64 -2.94
N SER A 429 11.98 -33.48 -3.00
CA SER A 429 12.59 -32.27 -3.57
C SER A 429 13.84 -31.85 -2.80
N ILE A 430 13.78 -31.85 -1.46
CA ILE A 430 14.91 -31.43 -0.62
C ILE A 430 16.05 -32.45 -0.68
N SER A 431 15.76 -33.74 -0.54
CA SER A 431 16.79 -34.78 -0.60
C SER A 431 17.43 -34.87 -1.98
N CYS A 432 16.65 -34.74 -3.05
CA CYS A 432 17.17 -34.71 -4.42
C CYS A 432 18.11 -33.52 -4.63
N LEU A 433 17.68 -32.32 -4.23
CA LEU A 433 18.51 -31.11 -4.34
C LEU A 433 19.81 -31.24 -3.53
N MET A 434 19.73 -31.73 -2.28
CA MET A 434 20.91 -31.90 -1.45
C MET A 434 21.88 -32.94 -2.00
N LEU A 435 21.37 -34.05 -2.54
CA LEU A 435 22.23 -35.04 -3.20
C LEU A 435 22.85 -34.48 -4.48
N TYR A 436 22.14 -33.67 -5.25
CA TYR A 436 22.69 -32.99 -6.42
C TYR A 436 23.87 -32.07 -6.03
N VAL A 437 23.69 -31.25 -4.98
CA VAL A 437 24.74 -30.36 -4.45
C VAL A 437 25.94 -31.16 -3.92
N LEU A 438 25.71 -32.25 -3.19
CA LEU A 438 26.79 -33.09 -2.66
C LEU A 438 27.55 -33.83 -3.78
N PHE A 439 26.85 -34.26 -4.85
CA PHE A 439 27.49 -34.85 -6.02
C PHE A 439 28.39 -33.83 -6.74
N ASP A 440 27.91 -32.58 -6.86
CA ASP A 440 28.70 -31.48 -7.41
C ASP A 440 29.95 -31.20 -6.57
N ALA A 441 29.79 -31.10 -5.24
CA ALA A 441 30.89 -30.87 -4.30
C ALA A 441 31.92 -32.01 -4.30
N ALA A 442 31.48 -33.26 -4.45
CA ALA A 442 32.37 -34.44 -4.54
C ALA A 442 33.04 -34.60 -5.93
N GLY A 443 32.76 -33.72 -6.88
CA GLY A 443 33.29 -33.77 -8.25
C GLY A 443 32.67 -34.87 -9.13
N TRP A 444 31.50 -35.40 -8.76
CA TRP A 444 30.80 -36.48 -9.49
C TRP A 444 29.83 -35.93 -10.56
N ASN A 445 30.28 -34.90 -11.29
CA ASN A 445 29.45 -34.14 -12.24
C ASN A 445 28.96 -35.02 -13.41
N ASP A 446 29.80 -35.95 -13.86
CA ASP A 446 29.47 -36.88 -14.95
C ASP A 446 28.40 -37.91 -14.56
N ALA A 447 28.09 -38.06 -13.26
CA ALA A 447 27.10 -39.00 -12.76
C ALA A 447 25.83 -38.31 -12.22
N GLN A 448 25.68 -37.00 -12.37
CA GLN A 448 24.51 -36.27 -11.85
C GLN A 448 23.19 -36.74 -12.50
N GLY A 449 23.19 -37.12 -13.79
CA GLY A 449 22.02 -37.72 -14.45
C GLY A 449 21.57 -39.05 -13.81
N LEU A 450 22.51 -39.81 -13.22
CA LEU A 450 22.23 -41.06 -12.53
C LEU A 450 21.39 -40.84 -11.26
N LEU A 451 21.55 -39.69 -10.59
CA LEU A 451 20.72 -39.32 -9.44
C LEU A 451 19.24 -39.22 -9.82
N ALA A 452 18.92 -38.50 -10.90
CA ALA A 452 17.55 -38.38 -11.41
C ALA A 452 16.98 -39.77 -11.80
N LEU A 453 17.81 -40.61 -12.41
CA LEU A 453 17.43 -41.99 -12.73
C LEU A 453 17.11 -42.82 -11.47
N ILE A 454 17.87 -42.71 -10.39
CA ILE A 454 17.59 -43.40 -9.12
C ILE A 454 16.22 -42.98 -8.58
N PHE A 455 15.92 -41.68 -8.52
CA PHE A 455 14.60 -41.22 -8.07
C PHE A 455 13.47 -41.70 -8.99
N ALA A 456 13.68 -41.69 -10.31
CA ALA A 456 12.73 -42.25 -11.26
C ALA A 456 12.45 -43.73 -10.98
N MET A 457 13.48 -44.52 -10.68
CA MET A 457 13.36 -45.94 -10.34
C MET A 457 12.68 -46.18 -8.99
N VAL A 458 12.97 -45.38 -7.96
CA VAL A 458 12.32 -45.47 -6.64
C VAL A 458 10.82 -45.24 -6.78
N TYR A 459 10.39 -44.17 -7.46
CA TYR A 459 8.98 -43.88 -7.66
C TYR A 459 8.28 -44.88 -8.58
N PHE A 460 8.97 -45.40 -9.60
CA PHE A 460 8.45 -46.51 -10.40
C PHE A 460 8.25 -47.78 -9.56
N GLY A 461 9.20 -48.08 -8.67
CA GLY A 461 9.11 -49.19 -7.71
C GLY A 461 7.93 -49.03 -6.75
N LEU A 462 7.73 -47.83 -6.21
CA LEU A 462 6.56 -47.50 -5.38
C LEU A 462 5.25 -47.62 -6.16
N ALA A 463 5.20 -47.17 -7.42
CA ALA A 463 4.04 -47.34 -8.30
C ALA A 463 3.71 -48.83 -8.49
N ARG A 464 4.72 -49.66 -8.82
CA ARG A 464 4.58 -51.12 -8.93
C ARG A 464 4.10 -51.75 -7.62
N PHE A 465 4.63 -51.31 -6.47
CA PHE A 465 4.23 -51.83 -5.17
C PHE A 465 2.76 -51.52 -4.84
N VAL A 466 2.32 -50.27 -5.09
CA VAL A 466 0.91 -49.87 -4.94
C VAL A 466 0.01 -50.64 -5.91
N GLN A 467 0.43 -50.84 -7.16
CA GLN A 467 -0.30 -51.63 -8.14
C GLN A 467 -0.55 -53.06 -7.65
N GLN A 468 0.44 -53.69 -7.00
CA GLN A 468 0.33 -55.06 -6.51
C GLN A 468 -0.44 -55.17 -5.18
N ARG A 469 -0.21 -54.26 -4.23
CA ARG A 469 -0.75 -54.37 -2.85
C ARG A 469 -2.04 -53.59 -2.62
N MET A 470 -2.29 -52.56 -3.43
CA MET A 470 -3.40 -51.60 -3.29
C MET A 470 -3.98 -51.20 -4.67
N PRO A 471 -4.40 -52.15 -5.53
CA PRO A 471 -4.80 -51.89 -6.92
C PRO A 471 -6.02 -50.97 -7.07
N GLN A 472 -6.80 -50.81 -5.99
CA GLN A 472 -7.98 -49.92 -5.98
C GLN A 472 -7.59 -48.42 -5.98
N GLU A 473 -6.36 -48.07 -5.56
CA GLU A 473 -5.91 -46.68 -5.40
C GLU A 473 -5.28 -46.11 -6.68
N LYS A 474 -6.10 -45.93 -7.72
CA LYS A 474 -5.65 -45.44 -9.05
C LYS A 474 -4.99 -44.05 -9.00
N GLN A 475 -5.41 -43.17 -8.09
CA GLN A 475 -4.84 -41.82 -7.97
C GLN A 475 -3.39 -41.85 -7.46
N THR A 476 -3.11 -42.64 -6.42
CA THR A 476 -1.75 -42.84 -5.89
C THR A 476 -0.83 -43.46 -6.94
N LEU A 477 -1.36 -44.44 -7.70
CA LEU A 477 -0.63 -45.09 -8.79
C LEU A 477 -0.25 -44.09 -9.89
N LEU A 478 -1.20 -43.27 -10.35
CA LEU A 478 -0.97 -42.26 -11.38
C LEU A 478 0.08 -41.23 -10.93
N LEU A 479 -0.02 -40.75 -9.69
CA LEU A 479 0.92 -39.79 -9.13
C LEU A 479 2.35 -40.33 -9.12
N PHE A 480 2.57 -41.58 -8.68
CA PHE A 480 3.90 -42.17 -8.67
C PHE A 480 4.49 -42.40 -10.07
N TYR A 481 3.66 -42.75 -11.06
CA TYR A 481 4.12 -42.83 -12.45
C TYR A 481 4.48 -41.47 -13.04
N VAL A 482 3.65 -40.45 -12.81
CA VAL A 482 3.94 -39.08 -13.26
C VAL A 482 5.24 -38.59 -12.62
N THR A 483 5.45 -38.80 -11.32
CA THR A 483 6.71 -38.41 -10.66
C THR A 483 7.92 -39.17 -11.21
N SER A 484 7.76 -40.43 -11.57
CA SER A 484 8.84 -41.21 -12.20
C SER A 484 9.19 -40.66 -13.58
N LEU A 485 8.19 -40.34 -14.41
CA LEU A 485 8.37 -39.72 -15.72
C LEU A 485 9.04 -38.34 -15.62
N THR A 486 8.65 -37.52 -14.65
CA THR A 486 9.30 -36.21 -14.44
C THR A 486 10.78 -36.35 -14.12
N PHE A 487 11.16 -37.33 -13.30
CA PHE A 487 12.58 -37.59 -13.02
C PHE A 487 13.33 -38.15 -14.22
N ALA A 488 12.67 -38.94 -15.09
CA ALA A 488 13.28 -39.39 -16.34
C ALA A 488 13.58 -38.21 -17.29
N ILE A 489 12.71 -37.21 -17.37
CA ILE A 489 12.93 -36.00 -18.17
C ILE A 489 14.07 -35.15 -17.58
N LEU A 490 14.18 -35.10 -16.24
CA LEU A 490 15.22 -34.35 -15.52
C LEU A 490 16.64 -34.92 -15.69
N ILE A 491 16.81 -36.10 -16.30
CA ILE A 491 18.14 -36.68 -16.58
C ILE A 491 19.00 -35.73 -17.41
N ILE A 492 18.43 -35.09 -18.45
CA ILE A 492 19.18 -34.19 -19.34
C ILE A 492 19.67 -32.94 -18.58
N PRO A 493 18.80 -32.16 -17.89
CA PRO A 493 19.25 -31.05 -17.05
C PRO A 493 20.22 -31.44 -15.93
N PHE A 494 20.05 -32.61 -15.33
CA PHE A 494 20.96 -33.07 -14.27
C PHE A 494 22.34 -33.43 -14.83
N GLN A 495 22.42 -33.98 -16.05
CA GLN A 495 23.69 -34.35 -16.67
C GLN A 495 24.47 -33.14 -17.23
N PHE A 496 23.78 -32.22 -17.91
CA PHE A 496 24.41 -31.06 -18.56
C PHE A 496 24.45 -29.81 -17.65
N GLY A 497 23.95 -29.93 -16.42
CA GLY A 497 23.93 -28.90 -15.40
C GLY A 497 22.74 -27.94 -15.51
N ALA A 498 22.39 -27.32 -14.38
CA ALA A 498 21.26 -26.39 -14.24
C ALA A 498 21.33 -25.16 -15.18
N LYS A 499 22.49 -24.87 -15.79
CA LYS A 499 22.69 -23.74 -16.69
C LYS A 499 21.87 -23.84 -17.99
N TRP A 500 21.62 -25.05 -18.50
CA TRP A 500 20.93 -25.24 -19.78
C TRP A 500 19.44 -25.55 -19.66
N LEU A 501 18.95 -25.66 -18.43
CA LEU A 501 17.61 -26.13 -18.10
C LEU A 501 16.52 -25.25 -18.74
N SER A 502 16.63 -23.92 -18.65
CA SER A 502 15.67 -22.99 -19.25
C SER A 502 15.78 -22.91 -20.77
N MET A 503 16.99 -22.96 -21.35
CA MET A 503 17.18 -22.90 -22.81
C MET A 503 16.67 -24.15 -23.53
N GLY A 504 16.91 -25.35 -22.98
CA GLY A 504 16.44 -26.60 -23.58
C GLY A 504 14.92 -26.67 -23.68
N TRP A 505 14.23 -26.31 -22.59
CA TRP A 505 12.77 -26.28 -22.56
C TRP A 505 12.17 -25.14 -23.41
N LEU A 506 12.86 -24.00 -23.55
CA LEU A 506 12.38 -22.92 -24.40
C LEU A 506 12.33 -23.34 -25.87
N ILE A 507 13.41 -23.93 -26.41
CA ILE A 507 13.47 -24.34 -27.82
C ILE A 507 12.42 -25.41 -28.11
N GLU A 508 12.34 -26.43 -27.26
CA GLU A 508 11.33 -27.47 -27.37
C GLU A 508 9.91 -26.90 -27.28
N GLY A 509 9.64 -26.04 -26.30
CA GLY A 509 8.34 -25.40 -26.11
C GLY A 509 7.91 -24.54 -27.30
N VAL A 510 8.80 -23.69 -27.83
CA VAL A 510 8.54 -22.86 -29.01
C VAL A 510 8.26 -23.73 -30.24
N LEU A 511 9.04 -24.80 -30.45
CA LEU A 511 8.84 -25.73 -31.57
C LEU A 511 7.52 -26.49 -31.44
N LEU A 512 7.18 -27.01 -30.26
CA LEU A 512 5.93 -27.75 -30.03
C LEU A 512 4.69 -26.84 -30.17
N VAL A 513 4.75 -25.59 -29.70
CA VAL A 513 3.66 -24.62 -29.88
C VAL A 513 3.49 -24.26 -31.34
N THR A 514 4.58 -23.92 -32.05
CA THR A 514 4.51 -23.50 -33.45
C THR A 514 4.15 -24.65 -34.40
N LEU A 515 4.78 -25.82 -34.27
CA LEU A 515 4.48 -27.00 -35.09
C LEU A 515 3.13 -27.61 -34.73
N GLY A 516 2.78 -27.65 -33.43
CA GLY A 516 1.47 -28.12 -32.96
C GLY A 516 0.33 -27.28 -33.54
N HIS A 517 0.52 -25.96 -33.59
CA HIS A 517 -0.42 -25.03 -34.23
C HIS A 517 -0.47 -25.20 -35.75
N LEU A 518 0.69 -25.20 -36.44
CA LEU A 518 0.79 -25.38 -37.90
C LEU A 518 0.14 -26.70 -38.37
N LYS A 519 0.31 -27.79 -37.61
CA LYS A 519 -0.23 -29.13 -37.93
C LYS A 519 -1.62 -29.39 -37.31
N ARG A 520 -2.21 -28.42 -36.60
CA ARG A 520 -3.53 -28.51 -35.96
C ARG A 520 -3.66 -29.62 -34.90
N PHE A 521 -2.56 -30.01 -34.23
CA PHE A 521 -2.56 -31.01 -33.15
C PHE A 521 -2.63 -30.37 -31.77
N LYS A 522 -3.85 -30.19 -31.25
CA LYS A 522 -4.11 -29.47 -29.99
C LYS A 522 -3.43 -30.05 -28.75
N LEU A 523 -3.24 -31.37 -28.67
CA LEU A 523 -2.60 -32.00 -27.50
C LEU A 523 -1.10 -31.67 -27.43
N VAL A 524 -0.45 -31.61 -28.59
CA VAL A 524 0.97 -31.23 -28.74
C VAL A 524 1.15 -29.74 -28.47
N GLU A 525 0.24 -28.91 -29.00
CA GLU A 525 0.24 -27.47 -28.74
C GLU A 525 0.07 -27.15 -27.23
N ARG A 526 -0.87 -27.83 -26.56
CA ARG A 526 -1.08 -27.68 -25.11
C ARG A 526 0.11 -28.15 -24.28
N ALA A 527 0.76 -29.24 -24.69
CA ALA A 527 1.99 -29.70 -24.06
C ALA A 527 3.12 -28.67 -24.24
N GLY A 528 3.27 -28.13 -25.45
CA GLY A 528 4.22 -27.05 -25.75
C GLY A 528 3.98 -25.81 -24.90
N TRP A 529 2.73 -25.38 -24.75
CA TRP A 529 2.38 -24.27 -23.84
C TRP A 529 2.71 -24.58 -22.38
N GLY A 530 2.50 -25.82 -21.93
CA GLY A 530 2.91 -26.28 -20.61
C GLY A 530 4.42 -26.15 -20.40
N ILE A 531 5.22 -26.54 -21.40
CA ILE A 531 6.68 -26.45 -21.36
C ILE A 531 7.15 -24.98 -21.41
N VAL A 532 6.56 -24.13 -22.26
CA VAL A 532 6.90 -22.69 -22.31
C VAL A 532 6.61 -22.01 -20.97
N LEU A 533 5.45 -22.27 -20.36
CA LEU A 533 5.11 -21.72 -19.05
C LEU A 533 6.05 -22.21 -17.95
N LEU A 534 6.40 -23.49 -17.99
CA LEU A 534 7.33 -24.10 -17.04
C LEU A 534 8.76 -23.55 -17.22
N CYS A 535 9.18 -23.31 -18.45
CA CYS A 535 10.43 -22.62 -18.78
C CYS A 535 10.45 -21.19 -18.23
N MET A 536 9.39 -20.41 -18.46
CA MET A 536 9.29 -19.05 -17.93
C MET A 536 9.30 -19.04 -16.40
N PHE A 537 8.55 -19.96 -15.77
CA PHE A 537 8.55 -20.11 -14.32
C PHE A 537 9.94 -20.45 -13.79
N THR A 538 10.65 -21.36 -14.45
CA THR A 538 11.98 -21.77 -14.01
C THR A 538 13.00 -20.66 -14.19
N PHE A 539 12.94 -19.88 -15.28
CA PHE A 539 13.80 -18.72 -15.45
C PHE A 539 13.55 -17.64 -14.38
N VAL A 540 12.28 -17.32 -14.09
CA VAL A 540 11.94 -16.33 -13.05
C VAL A 540 12.31 -16.84 -11.65
N TYR A 541 12.07 -18.12 -11.35
CA TYR A 541 12.29 -18.67 -10.02
C TYR A 541 13.75 -19.05 -9.77
N TYR A 542 14.48 -19.53 -10.77
CA TYR A 542 15.87 -19.97 -10.62
C TYR A 542 16.82 -18.89 -11.12
N ASP A 543 16.80 -18.58 -12.42
CA ASP A 543 17.81 -17.68 -12.99
C ASP A 543 17.72 -16.25 -12.42
N VAL A 544 16.52 -15.67 -12.30
CA VAL A 544 16.35 -14.29 -11.75
C VAL A 544 16.54 -14.26 -10.23
N LEU A 545 16.04 -15.25 -9.50
CA LEU A 545 16.17 -15.30 -8.04
C LEU A 545 17.63 -15.57 -7.63
N VAL A 546 18.32 -16.46 -8.33
CA VAL A 546 19.75 -16.73 -8.09
C VAL A 546 20.59 -15.52 -8.48
N LEU A 547 20.27 -14.81 -9.57
CA LEU A 547 20.90 -13.52 -9.87
C LEU A 547 20.74 -12.54 -8.70
N PHE A 548 19.55 -12.48 -8.09
CA PHE A 548 19.28 -11.59 -6.96
C PHE A 548 20.04 -12.00 -5.68
N ILE A 549 20.22 -13.30 -5.42
CA ILE A 549 20.86 -13.80 -4.19
C ILE A 549 22.39 -13.91 -4.31
N MET A 550 22.88 -14.45 -5.42
CA MET A 550 24.28 -14.84 -5.61
C MET A 550 25.05 -13.90 -6.55
N GLY A 551 24.38 -12.93 -7.17
CA GLY A 551 24.99 -12.00 -8.13
C GLY A 551 25.26 -12.67 -9.48
N GLU A 552 26.48 -12.54 -10.01
CA GLU A 552 26.79 -12.93 -11.39
C GLU A 552 26.46 -14.40 -11.71
N GLN A 553 25.68 -14.57 -12.77
CA GLN A 553 25.34 -15.87 -13.33
C GLN A 553 25.91 -15.99 -14.73
N SER A 554 26.67 -17.07 -14.95
CA SER A 554 27.21 -17.41 -16.25
C SER A 554 26.06 -17.52 -17.27
N TYR A 555 26.16 -16.72 -18.35
CA TYR A 555 25.21 -16.67 -19.46
C TYR A 555 23.80 -16.11 -19.16
N PHE A 556 23.58 -15.39 -18.05
CA PHE A 556 22.25 -14.84 -17.73
C PHE A 556 21.71 -13.92 -18.84
N MET A 557 22.52 -12.99 -19.36
CA MET A 557 22.15 -12.09 -20.47
C MET A 557 21.64 -12.88 -21.68
N LEU A 558 22.36 -13.95 -22.04
CA LEU A 558 22.01 -14.81 -23.17
C LEU A 558 20.67 -15.52 -22.91
N LYS A 559 20.48 -16.10 -21.72
CA LYS A 559 19.21 -16.74 -21.34
C LYS A 559 18.05 -15.75 -21.38
N TYR A 560 18.25 -14.55 -20.83
CA TYR A 560 17.20 -13.55 -20.78
C TYR A 560 16.84 -13.06 -22.18
N SER A 561 17.84 -12.81 -23.01
CA SER A 561 17.69 -12.51 -24.44
C SER A 561 16.92 -13.60 -25.18
N CYS A 562 17.27 -14.88 -24.97
CA CYS A 562 16.57 -15.99 -25.62
C CYS A 562 15.11 -16.07 -25.20
N ILE A 563 14.80 -15.90 -23.91
CA ILE A 563 13.43 -16.00 -23.38
C ILE A 563 12.57 -14.82 -23.85
N THR A 564 13.11 -13.60 -23.83
CA THR A 564 12.39 -12.41 -24.31
C THR A 564 12.13 -12.53 -25.81
N LEU A 565 13.12 -12.96 -26.59
CA LEU A 565 13.00 -13.21 -28.01
C LEU A 565 12.00 -14.34 -28.31
N GLY A 566 12.07 -15.47 -27.61
CA GLY A 566 11.13 -16.59 -27.78
C GLY A 566 9.69 -16.19 -27.46
N ALA A 567 9.48 -15.43 -26.38
CA ALA A 567 8.17 -14.91 -26.02
C ALA A 567 7.66 -13.90 -27.05
N LEU A 568 8.51 -12.99 -27.53
CA LEU A 568 8.16 -12.02 -28.59
C LEU A 568 7.81 -12.73 -29.90
N LEU A 569 8.60 -13.73 -30.32
CA LEU A 569 8.33 -14.53 -31.52
C LEU A 569 6.96 -15.21 -31.44
N ILE A 570 6.64 -15.87 -30.32
CA ILE A 570 5.31 -16.47 -30.12
C ILE A 570 4.22 -15.39 -30.22
N THR A 571 4.39 -14.23 -29.58
CA THR A 571 3.36 -13.18 -29.64
C THR A 571 3.19 -12.54 -31.01
N LEU A 572 4.28 -12.34 -31.75
CA LEU A 572 4.23 -11.82 -33.11
C LEU A 572 3.63 -12.84 -34.06
N TYR A 573 3.98 -14.13 -33.92
CA TYR A 573 3.39 -15.23 -34.69
C TYR A 573 1.86 -15.24 -34.55
N TYR A 574 1.34 -15.27 -33.32
CA TYR A 574 -0.11 -15.25 -33.08
C TYR A 574 -0.78 -13.92 -33.45
N ALA A 575 -0.09 -12.78 -33.34
CA ALA A 575 -0.61 -11.48 -33.77
C ALA A 575 -0.72 -11.37 -35.31
N MET A 576 0.25 -11.93 -36.04
CA MET A 576 0.26 -11.98 -37.51
C MET A 576 -0.77 -12.98 -38.05
N ASP A 577 -0.89 -14.15 -37.42
CA ASP A 577 -1.90 -15.16 -37.78
C ASP A 577 -3.32 -14.60 -37.62
N ARG A 578 -3.60 -13.92 -36.51
CA ARG A 578 -4.90 -13.30 -36.25
C ARG A 578 -5.27 -12.17 -37.23
N ASN A 579 -4.30 -11.41 -37.70
CA ASN A 579 -4.50 -10.37 -38.71
C ASN A 579 -4.55 -10.91 -40.15
N GLY A 580 -4.42 -12.22 -40.35
CA GLY A 580 -4.52 -12.87 -41.66
C GLY A 580 -3.27 -12.73 -42.53
N SER A 581 -2.10 -12.43 -41.94
CA SER A 581 -0.86 -12.19 -42.69
C SER A 581 -0.09 -13.47 -43.04
N LEU A 582 -0.39 -14.60 -42.38
CA LEU A 582 0.40 -15.85 -42.45
C LEU A 582 -0.37 -17.03 -43.08
N SER A 583 -1.70 -17.00 -43.14
CA SER A 583 -2.51 -18.10 -43.65
C SER A 583 -3.79 -17.58 -44.30
N ALA A 584 -4.17 -18.17 -45.44
CA ALA A 584 -5.35 -17.77 -46.22
C ALA A 584 -6.68 -18.14 -45.52
N GLU A 585 -6.66 -19.12 -44.62
CA GLU A 585 -7.80 -19.51 -43.78
C GLU A 585 -7.65 -18.96 -42.36
N LYS A 586 -8.69 -18.27 -41.85
CA LYS A 586 -8.71 -17.79 -40.45
C LYS A 586 -8.93 -18.97 -39.49
N TYR A 587 -7.96 -19.21 -38.60
CA TYR A 587 -8.12 -20.16 -37.51
C TYR A 587 -9.17 -19.66 -36.50
N HIS A 588 -10.05 -20.56 -36.05
CA HIS A 588 -11.11 -20.23 -35.09
C HIS A 588 -10.63 -20.50 -33.66
N TYR A 589 -10.20 -19.45 -32.98
CA TYR A 589 -9.84 -19.49 -31.57
C TYR A 589 -11.07 -19.48 -30.67
N SER A 590 -11.06 -20.30 -29.62
CA SER A 590 -12.05 -20.20 -28.55
C SER A 590 -11.86 -18.91 -27.73
N LEU A 591 -12.92 -18.43 -27.08
CA LEU A 591 -12.87 -17.28 -26.18
C LEU A 591 -11.79 -17.41 -25.09
N THR A 592 -11.59 -18.61 -24.56
CA THR A 592 -10.57 -18.92 -23.56
C THR A 592 -9.15 -18.84 -24.12
N GLU A 593 -8.93 -19.33 -25.34
CA GLU A 593 -7.62 -19.27 -26.01
C GLU A 593 -7.26 -17.80 -26.35
N ILE A 594 -8.23 -17.01 -26.81
CA ILE A 594 -8.02 -15.56 -27.05
C ILE A 594 -7.66 -14.84 -25.75
N GLY A 595 -8.35 -15.16 -24.65
CA GLY A 595 -8.04 -14.62 -23.32
C GLY A 595 -6.61 -14.95 -22.89
N PHE A 596 -6.20 -16.21 -23.04
CA PHE A 596 -4.86 -16.67 -22.71
C PHE A 596 -3.78 -16.01 -23.57
N LEU A 597 -3.96 -15.94 -24.90
CA LEU A 597 -3.02 -15.29 -25.82
C LEU A 597 -2.86 -13.79 -25.54
N ASN A 598 -3.97 -13.10 -25.21
CA ASN A 598 -3.90 -11.70 -24.80
C ASN A 598 -3.15 -11.52 -23.48
N ALA A 599 -3.41 -12.38 -22.48
CA ALA A 599 -2.69 -12.36 -21.21
C ALA A 599 -1.18 -12.59 -21.42
N PHE A 600 -0.83 -13.57 -22.25
CA PHE A 600 0.56 -13.84 -22.64
C PHE A 600 1.20 -12.63 -23.33
N LYS A 601 0.51 -12.00 -24.30
CA LYS A 601 0.95 -10.75 -24.94
C LYS A 601 1.20 -9.61 -23.95
N TYR A 602 0.34 -9.42 -22.96
CA TYR A 602 0.57 -8.39 -21.95
C TYR A 602 1.78 -8.71 -21.08
N ALA A 603 1.97 -9.97 -20.72
CA ALA A 603 3.15 -10.42 -19.98
C ALA A 603 4.44 -10.22 -20.79
N THR A 604 4.45 -10.49 -22.10
CA THR A 604 5.64 -10.28 -22.94
C THR A 604 5.98 -8.79 -23.09
N LEU A 605 4.99 -7.92 -23.24
CA LEU A 605 5.22 -6.47 -23.33
C LEU A 605 5.72 -5.87 -22.00
N ALA A 606 5.24 -6.40 -20.87
CA ALA A 606 5.78 -6.06 -19.56
C ALA A 606 7.24 -6.55 -19.42
N ASN A 607 7.51 -7.79 -19.80
CA ASN A 607 8.86 -8.37 -19.78
C ASN A 607 9.83 -7.63 -20.70
N LEU A 608 9.39 -7.17 -21.87
CA LEU A 608 10.19 -6.37 -22.80
C LEU A 608 10.68 -5.07 -22.15
N TRP A 609 9.83 -4.38 -21.39
CA TRP A 609 10.24 -3.16 -20.69
C TRP A 609 11.30 -3.45 -19.63
N ILE A 610 11.11 -4.50 -18.83
CA ILE A 610 12.09 -4.93 -17.81
C ILE A 610 13.42 -5.32 -18.47
N TYR A 611 13.37 -6.06 -19.58
CA TYR A 611 14.54 -6.48 -20.35
C TYR A 611 15.34 -5.29 -20.90
N VAL A 612 14.66 -4.30 -21.50
CA VAL A 612 15.34 -3.09 -22.01
C VAL A 612 16.04 -2.33 -20.88
N LEU A 613 15.43 -2.22 -19.70
CA LEU A 613 16.06 -1.59 -18.54
C LEU A 613 17.25 -2.41 -18.02
N TYR A 614 17.13 -3.74 -17.98
CA TYR A 614 18.20 -4.62 -17.54
C TYR A 614 19.41 -4.60 -18.50
N GLU A 615 19.21 -4.81 -19.79
CA GLU A 615 20.31 -4.82 -20.76
C GLU A 615 20.99 -3.45 -20.87
N SER A 616 20.21 -2.36 -20.83
CA SER A 616 20.78 -1.02 -20.82
C SER A 616 21.59 -0.74 -19.55
N ASN A 617 21.18 -1.27 -18.40
CA ASN A 617 21.96 -1.17 -17.16
C ASN A 617 23.33 -1.85 -17.31
N GLU A 618 23.34 -3.06 -17.84
CA GLU A 618 24.56 -3.86 -17.99
C GLU A 618 25.50 -3.26 -19.02
N LEU A 619 24.97 -2.75 -20.13
CA LEU A 619 25.74 -1.97 -21.10
C LEU A 619 26.31 -0.69 -20.47
N TYR A 620 25.51 0.01 -19.66
CA TYR A 620 25.96 1.22 -18.98
C TYR A 620 27.12 0.94 -18.02
N MET A 621 27.03 -0.14 -17.22
CA MET A 621 28.08 -0.59 -16.30
C MET A 621 29.38 -0.98 -17.03
N LYS A 622 29.29 -1.47 -18.28
CA LYS A 622 30.47 -1.82 -19.08
C LYS A 622 31.13 -0.63 -19.77
N VAL A 623 30.34 0.38 -20.14
CA VAL A 623 30.79 1.52 -20.96
C VAL A 623 31.19 2.72 -20.11
N VAL A 624 30.48 2.97 -19.02
CA VAL A 624 30.71 4.11 -18.12
C VAL A 624 31.47 3.61 -16.91
N ASP A 625 32.59 4.25 -16.60
CA ASP A 625 33.39 3.94 -15.42
C ASP A 625 32.57 4.23 -14.14
N ASP A 626 32.50 3.27 -13.22
CA ASP A 626 31.79 3.40 -11.95
C ASP A 626 32.37 4.50 -11.05
N SER A 627 33.61 4.93 -11.29
CA SER A 627 34.23 6.09 -10.63
C SER A 627 33.71 7.44 -11.16
N PHE A 628 32.91 7.42 -12.23
CA PHE A 628 32.35 8.64 -12.79
C PHE A 628 31.38 9.31 -11.80
N LEU A 629 31.61 10.60 -11.58
CA LEU A 629 30.97 11.40 -10.55
C LEU A 629 29.43 11.44 -10.65
N LEU A 630 28.89 11.47 -11.87
CA LEU A 630 27.44 11.51 -12.15
C LEU A 630 26.91 10.15 -12.64
N TYR A 631 27.63 9.06 -12.38
CA TYR A 631 27.29 7.72 -12.84
C TYR A 631 25.82 7.34 -12.54
N LEU A 632 25.43 7.44 -11.27
CA LEU A 632 24.09 7.08 -10.86
C LEU A 632 23.04 8.04 -11.45
N PHE A 633 23.35 9.33 -11.53
CA PHE A 633 22.47 10.36 -12.09
C PHE A 633 22.13 10.07 -13.56
N TYR A 634 23.14 9.83 -14.40
CA TYR A 634 22.91 9.54 -15.83
C TYR A 634 22.26 8.18 -16.06
N LYS A 635 22.58 7.17 -15.24
CA LYS A 635 21.93 5.86 -15.29
C LYS A 635 20.41 5.95 -15.10
N TRP A 636 19.94 6.64 -14.07
CA TRP A 636 18.49 6.78 -13.83
C TRP A 636 17.80 7.69 -14.86
N LEU A 637 18.50 8.71 -15.35
CA LEU A 637 18.00 9.53 -16.45
C LEU A 637 17.84 8.70 -17.74
N MET A 638 18.80 7.82 -18.04
CA MET A 638 18.70 6.87 -19.16
C MET A 638 17.50 5.94 -18.99
N PHE A 639 17.24 5.40 -17.80
CA PHE A 639 16.04 4.58 -17.55
C PHE A 639 14.74 5.34 -17.78
N ALA A 640 14.66 6.60 -17.35
CA ALA A 640 13.50 7.45 -17.63
C ALA A 640 13.32 7.67 -19.14
N ALA A 641 14.41 7.97 -19.86
CA ALA A 641 14.41 8.19 -21.30
C ALA A 641 14.00 6.93 -22.08
N LEU A 642 14.58 5.77 -21.77
CA LEU A 642 14.26 4.49 -22.41
C LEU A 642 12.81 4.06 -22.16
N THR A 643 12.30 4.29 -20.95
CA THR A 643 10.89 4.02 -20.60
C THR A 643 9.95 4.88 -21.44
N LEU A 644 10.25 6.17 -21.61
CA LEU A 644 9.48 7.09 -22.45
C LEU A 644 9.60 6.76 -23.94
N ALA A 645 10.79 6.37 -24.40
CA ALA A 645 11.03 5.96 -25.79
C ALA A 645 10.27 4.68 -26.14
N LEU A 646 10.24 3.70 -25.22
CA LEU A 646 9.46 2.47 -25.39
C LEU A 646 7.96 2.76 -25.43
N ALA A 647 7.46 3.64 -24.55
CA ALA A 647 6.07 4.07 -24.57
C ALA A 647 5.69 4.70 -25.92
N TYR A 648 6.56 5.56 -26.46
CA TYR A 648 6.38 6.16 -27.79
C TYR A 648 6.43 5.12 -28.92
N GLY A 649 7.40 4.19 -28.88
CA GLY A 649 7.58 3.13 -29.88
C GLY A 649 6.37 2.19 -29.94
N LEU A 650 5.90 1.71 -28.78
CA LEU A 650 4.68 0.88 -28.70
C LEU A 650 3.45 1.62 -29.22
N GLY A 651 3.38 2.95 -29.07
CA GLY A 651 2.32 3.79 -29.64
C GLY A 651 2.26 3.77 -31.18
N LYS A 652 3.37 3.45 -31.86
CA LYS A 652 3.44 3.38 -33.34
C LYS A 652 3.14 1.99 -33.91
N VAL A 653 3.31 0.93 -33.13
CA VAL A 653 3.09 -0.45 -33.59
C VAL A 653 1.59 -0.78 -33.62
N LYS A 654 0.95 -0.59 -34.79
CA LYS A 654 -0.48 -0.85 -34.97
C LYS A 654 -0.88 -2.32 -34.72
N LEU A 655 0.02 -3.27 -34.97
CA LEU A 655 -0.22 -4.72 -34.85
C LEU A 655 -0.63 -5.15 -33.42
N LEU A 656 -0.04 -4.51 -32.41
CA LEU A 656 -0.21 -4.89 -31.00
C LEU A 656 -1.21 -3.97 -30.25
N ARG A 657 -1.79 -2.98 -30.94
CA ARG A 657 -2.56 -1.92 -30.31
C ARG A 657 -3.96 -2.38 -29.90
N ASP A 658 -4.23 -2.36 -28.60
CA ASP A 658 -5.57 -2.52 -28.03
C ASP A 658 -5.79 -1.56 -26.85
N ARG A 659 -6.98 -1.62 -26.21
CA ARG A 659 -7.34 -0.76 -25.08
C ARG A 659 -6.42 -0.94 -23.86
N ILE A 660 -5.94 -2.15 -23.60
CA ILE A 660 -5.06 -2.44 -22.46
C ILE A 660 -3.65 -1.93 -22.74
N VAL A 661 -3.13 -2.14 -23.95
CA VAL A 661 -1.83 -1.62 -24.40
C VAL A 661 -1.83 -0.08 -24.40
N GLN A 662 -2.94 0.57 -24.75
CA GLN A 662 -3.07 2.02 -24.60
C GLN A 662 -2.97 2.47 -23.13
N GLY A 663 -3.61 1.77 -22.21
CA GLY A 663 -3.45 2.01 -20.77
C GLY A 663 -2.01 1.77 -20.30
N TYR A 664 -1.36 0.73 -20.81
CA TYR A 664 0.05 0.42 -20.53
C TYR A 664 1.02 1.50 -21.03
N ILE A 665 0.78 2.08 -22.21
CA ILE A 665 1.56 3.22 -22.73
C ILE A 665 1.45 4.43 -21.79
N VAL A 666 0.23 4.75 -21.32
CA VAL A 666 0.02 5.83 -20.34
C VAL A 666 0.74 5.52 -19.02
N PHE A 667 0.69 4.26 -18.57
CA PHE A 667 1.41 3.80 -17.39
C PHE A 667 2.94 3.99 -17.54
N LEU A 668 3.54 3.55 -18.65
CA LEU A 668 4.98 3.76 -18.91
C LEU A 668 5.35 5.24 -18.93
N HIS A 669 4.51 6.09 -19.53
CA HIS A 669 4.72 7.54 -19.48
C HIS A 669 4.73 8.08 -18.03
N ALA A 670 3.78 7.65 -17.21
CA ALA A 670 3.71 8.05 -15.80
C ALA A 670 4.95 7.56 -15.02
N VAL A 671 5.38 6.31 -15.24
CA VAL A 671 6.59 5.74 -14.60
C VAL A 671 7.83 6.53 -15.00
N GLY A 672 8.02 6.82 -16.29
CA GLY A 672 9.14 7.63 -16.77
C GLY A 672 9.19 9.02 -16.12
N CYS A 673 8.04 9.67 -15.96
CA CYS A 673 7.93 10.95 -15.24
C CYS A 673 8.26 10.80 -13.74
N CYS A 674 7.81 9.72 -13.09
CA CYS A 674 8.08 9.46 -11.68
C CYS A 674 9.57 9.20 -11.43
N ILE A 675 10.24 8.42 -12.28
CA ILE A 675 11.69 8.18 -12.19
C ILE A 675 12.43 9.51 -12.28
N ALA A 676 12.06 10.38 -13.22
CA ALA A 676 12.72 11.66 -13.36
C ALA A 676 12.49 12.61 -12.17
N LEU A 677 11.29 12.63 -11.60
CA LEU A 677 11.03 13.36 -10.35
C LEU A 677 11.86 12.78 -9.20
N ALA A 678 12.00 11.45 -9.12
CA ALA A 678 12.83 10.80 -8.11
C ALA A 678 14.33 11.16 -8.27
N VAL A 679 14.86 11.20 -9.49
CA VAL A 679 16.22 11.70 -9.77
C VAL A 679 16.37 13.13 -9.29
N THR A 680 15.39 13.99 -9.60
CA THR A 680 15.38 15.40 -9.17
C THR A 680 15.42 15.52 -7.64
N LEU A 681 14.69 14.65 -6.95
CA LEU A 681 14.51 14.58 -5.49
C LEU A 681 15.68 13.96 -4.72
N THR A 682 16.53 13.16 -5.36
CA THR A 682 17.49 12.31 -4.63
C THR A 682 18.93 12.48 -5.10
N MET A 683 19.14 12.96 -6.32
CA MET A 683 20.46 12.99 -6.94
C MET A 683 20.86 14.43 -7.25
N PRO A 684 21.82 15.00 -6.51
CA PRO A 684 22.33 16.33 -6.81
C PRO A 684 23.16 16.31 -8.09
N ALA A 685 22.85 17.21 -9.02
CA ALA A 685 23.60 17.42 -10.26
C ALA A 685 24.89 18.23 -10.02
N LEU A 686 24.97 18.99 -8.93
CA LEU A 686 26.13 19.80 -8.51
C LEU A 686 26.69 19.25 -7.20
N GLN A 687 28.00 19.14 -7.07
CA GLN A 687 28.64 18.64 -5.85
C GLN A 687 28.92 19.73 -4.79
N PRO A 688 28.92 19.36 -3.50
CA PRO A 688 29.21 20.30 -2.41
C PRO A 688 30.68 20.70 -2.38
N GLY A 689 30.93 21.99 -2.17
CA GLY A 689 32.25 22.51 -1.77
C GLY A 689 33.29 22.70 -2.89
N VAL A 690 32.92 22.50 -4.16
CA VAL A 690 33.84 22.71 -5.30
C VAL A 690 33.72 24.15 -5.81
N GLN A 691 34.83 24.88 -5.90
CA GLN A 691 34.82 26.28 -6.37
C GLN A 691 34.57 26.42 -7.89
N GLN A 692 34.76 25.35 -8.67
CA GLN A 692 34.51 25.29 -10.11
C GLN A 692 33.83 23.97 -10.49
N HIS A 693 32.60 24.07 -11.01
CA HIS A 693 31.83 22.91 -11.49
C HIS A 693 32.35 22.40 -12.83
N THR A 694 32.36 21.08 -13.02
CA THR A 694 32.74 20.47 -14.29
C THR A 694 31.68 20.72 -15.37
N ALA A 695 32.09 20.67 -16.65
CA ALA A 695 31.15 20.81 -17.78
C ALA A 695 30.05 19.72 -17.74
N ALA A 696 30.36 18.53 -17.23
CA ALA A 696 29.40 17.44 -17.07
C ALA A 696 28.32 17.77 -16.02
N GLU A 697 28.66 18.41 -14.90
CA GLU A 697 27.71 18.85 -13.86
C GLU A 697 26.75 19.93 -14.39
N VAL A 698 27.28 20.90 -15.14
CA VAL A 698 26.45 21.96 -15.74
C VAL A 698 25.50 21.39 -16.80
N VAL A 699 25.99 20.48 -17.64
CA VAL A 699 25.15 19.76 -18.61
C VAL A 699 24.11 18.89 -17.90
N GLY A 700 24.48 18.18 -16.84
CA GLY A 700 23.57 17.38 -16.02
C GLY A 700 22.44 18.22 -15.42
N LEU A 701 22.77 19.40 -14.86
CA LEU A 701 21.80 20.35 -14.33
C LEU A 701 20.86 20.88 -15.44
N LEU A 702 21.41 21.27 -16.60
CA LEU A 702 20.61 21.75 -17.73
C LEU A 702 19.64 20.67 -18.24
N VAL A 703 20.13 19.43 -18.36
CA VAL A 703 19.30 18.29 -18.76
C VAL A 703 18.21 18.03 -17.73
N LEU A 704 18.50 18.10 -16.43
CA LEU A 704 17.51 17.94 -15.37
C LEU A 704 16.43 19.05 -15.42
N ILE A 705 16.82 20.29 -15.71
CA ILE A 705 15.89 21.42 -15.86
C ILE A 705 15.00 21.20 -17.09
N ILE A 706 15.58 20.90 -18.26
CA ILE A 706 14.83 20.62 -19.50
C ILE A 706 13.85 19.48 -19.26
N PHE A 707 14.28 18.43 -18.56
CA PHE A 707 13.44 17.28 -18.26
C PHE A 707 12.28 17.65 -17.32
N ASN A 708 12.52 18.41 -16.25
CA ASN A 708 11.45 18.87 -15.33
C ASN A 708 10.45 19.81 -16.02
N VAL A 709 10.92 20.65 -16.94
CA VAL A 709 10.05 21.46 -17.81
C VAL A 709 9.20 20.57 -18.71
N GLY A 710 9.81 19.55 -19.32
CA GLY A 710 9.10 18.54 -20.10
C GLY A 710 8.02 17.80 -19.30
N VAL A 711 8.32 17.39 -18.07
CA VAL A 711 7.36 16.76 -17.14
C VAL A 711 6.21 17.72 -16.80
N PHE A 712 6.50 19.01 -16.57
CA PHE A 712 5.47 20.01 -16.30
C PHE A 712 4.49 20.16 -17.49
N PHE A 713 5.00 20.24 -18.72
CA PHE A 713 4.14 20.34 -19.91
C PHE A 713 3.37 19.05 -20.20
N ALA A 714 4.01 17.89 -20.10
CA ALA A 714 3.34 16.60 -20.26
C ALA A 714 2.24 16.39 -19.20
N GLY A 715 2.54 16.76 -17.95
CA GLY A 715 1.60 16.72 -16.83
C GLY A 715 0.46 17.72 -16.97
N ARG A 716 0.72 18.92 -17.50
CA ARG A 716 -0.29 19.97 -17.73
C ARG A 716 -1.43 19.47 -18.60
N ASP A 717 -1.13 18.88 -19.75
CA ASP A 717 -2.14 18.48 -20.72
C ASP A 717 -2.99 17.31 -20.17
N LEU A 718 -2.36 16.38 -19.43
CA LEU A 718 -3.05 15.31 -18.69
C LEU A 718 -3.94 15.86 -17.57
N LEU A 719 -3.44 16.82 -16.79
CA LEU A 719 -4.13 17.39 -15.64
C LEU A 719 -5.33 18.25 -16.07
N ILE A 720 -5.18 19.05 -17.13
CA ILE A 720 -6.29 19.82 -17.71
C ILE A 720 -7.34 18.88 -18.28
N ALA A 721 -6.94 17.82 -19.01
CA ALA A 721 -7.87 16.82 -19.52
C ALA A 721 -8.63 16.10 -18.38
N ALA A 722 -7.96 15.82 -17.26
CA ALA A 722 -8.58 15.20 -16.08
C ALA A 722 -9.56 16.14 -15.36
N ILE A 723 -9.20 17.41 -15.14
CA ILE A 723 -10.06 18.41 -14.49
C ILE A 723 -11.32 18.67 -15.33
N ARG A 724 -11.17 18.82 -16.66
CA ARG A 724 -12.31 19.04 -17.57
C ARG A 724 -13.27 17.87 -17.62
N ARG A 725 -12.78 16.62 -17.52
CA ARG A 725 -13.62 15.41 -17.47
C ARG A 725 -14.50 15.30 -16.22
N GLN A 726 -14.12 15.96 -15.12
CA GLN A 726 -14.83 15.86 -13.84
C GLN A 726 -15.63 17.11 -13.45
N PHE A 727 -15.83 18.08 -14.36
CA PHE A 727 -16.57 19.33 -14.11
C PHE A 727 -16.16 20.07 -12.81
N LYS A 728 -14.87 20.05 -12.45
CA LYS A 728 -14.37 20.83 -11.30
C LYS A 728 -13.96 22.24 -11.73
N SER A 729 -14.15 23.21 -10.84
CA SER A 729 -13.77 24.62 -11.09
C SER A 729 -12.30 24.71 -11.52
N ILE A 730 -12.03 25.53 -12.54
CA ILE A 730 -10.66 25.74 -13.07
C ILE A 730 -9.69 26.31 -12.03
N GLU A 731 -10.22 26.77 -10.90
CA GLU A 731 -9.50 27.20 -9.71
C GLU A 731 -8.58 26.12 -9.11
N TRP A 732 -8.81 24.83 -9.40
CA TRP A 732 -7.92 23.75 -8.96
C TRP A 732 -6.61 23.68 -9.74
N TYR A 733 -6.57 24.18 -10.98
CA TYR A 733 -5.36 24.19 -11.79
C TYR A 733 -4.22 24.99 -11.14
N PRO A 734 -4.39 26.28 -10.77
CA PRO A 734 -3.32 27.04 -10.12
C PRO A 734 -2.94 26.46 -8.75
N VAL A 735 -3.86 25.78 -8.06
CA VAL A 735 -3.58 25.10 -6.80
C VAL A 735 -2.62 23.92 -7.01
N ILE A 736 -2.93 23.01 -7.94
CA ILE A 736 -2.10 21.82 -8.18
C ILE A 736 -0.76 22.22 -8.82
N ALA A 737 -0.78 23.17 -9.75
CA ALA A 737 0.44 23.73 -10.34
C ALA A 737 1.32 24.43 -9.30
N GLY A 738 0.72 25.19 -8.37
CA GLY A 738 1.44 25.86 -7.29
C GLY A 738 2.10 24.88 -6.31
N VAL A 739 1.41 23.81 -5.93
CA VAL A 739 1.97 22.74 -5.07
C VAL A 739 3.13 22.03 -5.78
N TYR A 740 2.97 21.68 -7.06
CA TYR A 740 4.04 21.06 -7.85
C TYR A 740 5.27 21.97 -7.95
N LEU A 741 5.07 23.24 -8.32
CA LEU A 741 6.16 24.20 -8.52
C LEU A 741 6.88 24.53 -7.21
N LEU A 742 6.15 24.64 -6.10
CA LEU A 742 6.74 24.80 -4.76
C LEU A 742 7.57 23.57 -4.37
N GLY A 743 7.07 22.37 -4.66
CA GLY A 743 7.81 21.11 -4.47
C GLY A 743 9.11 21.10 -5.28
N VAL A 744 9.04 21.35 -6.59
CA VAL A 744 10.22 21.37 -7.47
C VAL A 744 11.22 22.44 -7.04
N ILE A 745 10.80 23.68 -6.76
CA ILE A 745 11.69 24.73 -6.29
C ILE A 745 12.39 24.34 -5.00
N THR A 746 11.65 23.79 -4.03
CA THR A 746 12.25 23.32 -2.78
C THR A 746 13.33 22.30 -3.07
N VAL A 747 13.04 21.31 -3.91
CA VAL A 747 13.96 20.25 -4.28
C VAL A 747 15.21 20.79 -4.97
N PHE A 748 15.06 21.73 -5.90
CA PHE A 748 16.19 22.39 -6.52
C PHE A 748 17.05 23.15 -5.50
N LEU A 749 16.44 23.90 -4.58
CA LEU A 749 17.18 24.64 -3.55
C LEU A 749 17.87 23.73 -2.53
N THR A 750 17.21 22.67 -2.08
CA THR A 750 17.72 21.78 -1.02
C THR A 750 18.71 20.75 -1.55
N ILE A 751 18.43 20.15 -2.71
CA ILE A 751 19.19 19.01 -3.23
C ILE A 751 20.14 19.46 -4.34
N GLN A 752 19.69 20.29 -5.29
CA GLN A 752 20.54 20.67 -6.42
C GLN A 752 21.52 21.79 -6.07
N PHE A 753 21.06 22.83 -5.37
CA PHE A 753 21.90 23.93 -4.89
C PHE A 753 22.46 23.71 -3.48
N GLN A 754 22.05 22.62 -2.80
CA GLN A 754 22.60 22.15 -1.54
C GLN A 754 22.74 23.22 -0.45
N TRP A 755 21.71 24.07 -0.30
CA TRP A 755 21.60 24.96 0.86
C TRP A 755 21.22 24.13 2.10
N GLY A 756 22.17 23.33 2.60
CA GLY A 756 21.96 22.13 3.43
C GLY A 756 21.65 22.34 4.92
N ASP A 757 22.06 23.46 5.53
CA ASP A 757 21.82 23.72 6.96
C ASP A 757 20.51 24.46 7.25
N ILE A 758 19.66 24.59 6.24
CA ILE A 758 18.48 25.46 6.25
C ILE A 758 17.21 24.62 6.44
N GLY A 759 17.28 23.31 6.75
CA GLY A 759 16.10 22.43 6.91
C GLY A 759 15.00 22.99 7.84
N LEU A 760 15.42 23.53 8.99
CA LEU A 760 14.55 24.23 9.92
C LEU A 760 13.98 25.52 9.29
N ILE A 761 14.83 26.30 8.61
CA ILE A 761 14.45 27.52 7.89
C ILE A 761 13.47 27.21 6.75
N PHE A 762 13.54 26.07 6.05
CA PHE A 762 12.55 25.69 5.03
C PHE A 762 11.18 25.40 5.63
N SER A 763 11.14 24.63 6.71
CA SER A 763 9.88 24.37 7.44
C SER A 763 9.32 25.69 8.02
N LEU A 764 10.19 26.63 8.41
CA LEU A 764 9.84 27.99 8.85
C LEU A 764 9.37 28.88 7.67
N ILE A 765 9.99 28.80 6.49
CA ILE A 765 9.59 29.48 5.25
C ILE A 765 8.22 28.99 4.80
N TYR A 766 7.94 27.69 4.87
CA TYR A 766 6.61 27.15 4.58
C TYR A 766 5.56 27.68 5.55
N LEU A 767 5.92 27.82 6.82
CA LEU A 767 5.03 28.38 7.83
C LEU A 767 4.79 29.88 7.60
N LEU A 768 5.82 30.63 7.19
CA LEU A 768 5.71 32.04 6.78
C LEU A 768 4.87 32.19 5.49
N LEU A 769 5.09 31.34 4.50
CA LEU A 769 4.30 31.32 3.26
C LEU A 769 2.84 30.94 3.55
N ALA A 770 2.60 30.00 4.46
CA ALA A 770 1.27 29.66 4.92
C ALA A 770 0.57 30.88 5.55
N ILE A 771 1.28 31.62 6.41
CA ILE A 771 0.77 32.88 6.99
C ILE A 771 0.45 33.89 5.87
N LEU A 772 1.33 34.05 4.87
CA LEU A 772 1.09 34.93 3.72
C LEU A 772 -0.13 34.51 2.90
N TYR A 773 -0.31 33.21 2.62
CA TYR A 773 -1.47 32.68 1.92
C TYR A 773 -2.76 32.85 2.71
N ILE A 774 -2.74 32.63 4.03
CA ILE A 774 -3.89 32.88 4.90
C ILE A 774 -4.23 34.38 4.90
N ALA A 775 -3.24 35.26 5.11
CA ALA A 775 -3.42 36.71 5.12
C ALA A 775 -3.92 37.24 3.76
N TYR A 776 -3.33 36.79 2.66
CA TYR A 776 -3.75 37.14 1.29
C TYR A 776 -5.15 36.61 0.97
N GLY A 777 -5.44 35.36 1.36
CA GLY A 777 -6.75 34.75 1.17
C GLY A 777 -7.85 35.41 2.00
N PHE A 778 -7.53 35.98 3.17
CA PHE A 778 -8.45 36.85 3.89
C PHE A 778 -8.60 38.21 3.21
N ARG A 779 -7.49 38.85 2.78
CA ARG A 779 -7.50 40.16 2.12
C ARG A 779 -8.26 40.17 0.79
N ARG A 780 -8.16 39.10 -0.01
CA ARG A 780 -8.80 38.97 -1.34
C ARG A 780 -10.08 38.12 -1.33
N LYS A 781 -10.55 37.70 -0.16
CA LYS A 781 -11.73 36.82 0.02
C LYS A 781 -11.64 35.44 -0.66
N TYR A 782 -10.46 34.98 -1.07
CA TYR A 782 -10.26 33.66 -1.68
C TYR A 782 -10.22 32.53 -0.65
N VAL A 783 -11.32 31.78 -0.54
CA VAL A 783 -11.50 30.67 0.41
C VAL A 783 -10.45 29.56 0.19
N MET A 784 -10.21 29.16 -1.07
CA MET A 784 -9.30 28.05 -1.36
C MET A 784 -7.84 28.36 -1.02
N ILE A 785 -7.41 29.61 -1.16
CA ILE A 785 -6.04 30.03 -0.81
C ILE A 785 -5.83 30.00 0.72
N ARG A 786 -6.84 30.40 1.50
CA ARG A 786 -6.77 30.27 2.97
C ARG A 786 -6.70 28.82 3.42
N ARG A 787 -7.50 27.94 2.81
CA ARG A 787 -7.48 26.50 3.07
C ARG A 787 -6.14 25.87 2.69
N LEU A 788 -5.53 26.30 1.59
CA LEU A 788 -4.17 25.88 1.22
C LEU A 788 -3.16 26.33 2.27
N GLY A 789 -3.22 27.58 2.70
CA GLY A 789 -2.37 28.09 3.78
C GLY A 789 -2.53 27.27 5.08
N LEU A 790 -3.75 27.00 5.53
CA LEU A 790 -4.01 26.11 6.67
C LEU A 790 -3.47 24.69 6.47
N GLY A 791 -3.64 24.12 5.27
CA GLY A 791 -3.10 22.82 4.92
C GLY A 791 -1.57 22.80 4.97
N LEU A 792 -0.92 23.86 4.48
CA LEU A 792 0.53 24.03 4.50
C LEU A 792 1.05 24.20 5.95
N THR A 793 0.30 24.89 6.82
CA THR A 793 0.58 24.98 8.26
C THR A 793 0.59 23.61 8.92
N LEU A 794 -0.46 22.80 8.69
CA LEU A 794 -0.57 21.46 9.25
C LEU A 794 0.53 20.54 8.71
N PHE A 795 0.82 20.62 7.41
CA PHE A 795 1.88 19.83 6.77
C PHE A 795 3.26 20.17 7.32
N SER A 796 3.61 21.47 7.39
CA SER A 796 4.91 21.92 7.92
C SER A 796 5.09 21.48 9.38
N THR A 797 4.03 21.64 10.20
CA THR A 797 4.05 21.22 11.61
C THR A 797 4.19 19.70 11.73
N GLY A 798 3.42 18.93 10.96
CA GLY A 798 3.49 17.47 10.98
C GLY A 798 4.87 16.94 10.56
N LYS A 799 5.46 17.51 9.49
CA LYS A 799 6.82 17.18 9.05
C LYS A 799 7.84 17.46 10.16
N MET A 800 7.73 18.62 10.82
CA MET A 800 8.66 19.02 11.88
C MET A 800 8.66 18.02 13.06
N VAL A 801 7.48 17.54 13.48
CA VAL A 801 7.34 16.62 14.62
C VAL A 801 7.73 15.19 14.28
N LEU A 802 7.32 14.70 13.11
CA LEU A 802 7.47 13.29 12.75
C LEU A 802 8.85 12.99 12.16
N TYR A 803 9.43 13.94 11.43
CA TYR A 803 10.67 13.73 10.68
C TYR A 803 11.82 14.56 11.23
N ASP A 804 11.67 15.88 11.27
CA ASP A 804 12.78 16.78 11.63
C ASP A 804 13.21 16.57 13.10
N ALA A 805 12.26 16.35 14.01
CA ALA A 805 12.54 16.06 15.42
C ALA A 805 13.32 14.75 15.67
N GLY A 806 13.34 13.80 14.74
CA GLY A 806 14.16 12.60 14.85
C GLY A 806 15.65 12.90 14.67
N LEU A 807 15.95 13.79 13.73
CA LEU A 807 17.29 14.09 13.20
C LEU A 807 18.03 15.20 13.94
N LEU A 808 17.31 16.05 14.67
CA LEU A 808 17.89 17.14 15.44
C LEU A 808 18.67 16.61 16.67
N THR A 809 19.68 17.33 17.14
CA THR A 809 20.32 17.05 18.43
C THR A 809 19.34 17.36 19.57
N SER A 810 19.56 16.81 20.78
CA SER A 810 18.66 17.05 21.92
C SER A 810 18.42 18.54 22.19
N GLY A 811 19.42 19.41 21.97
CA GLY A 811 19.26 20.87 22.07
C GLY A 811 18.46 21.48 20.93
N SER A 812 18.73 21.12 19.67
CA SER A 812 18.01 21.67 18.52
C SER A 812 16.55 21.20 18.44
N LYS A 813 16.22 20.01 18.97
CA LYS A 813 14.82 19.53 19.14
C LYS A 813 14.02 20.48 20.02
N ILE A 814 14.61 20.95 21.11
CA ILE A 814 13.96 21.88 22.04
C ILE A 814 13.65 23.20 21.31
N ILE A 815 14.66 23.82 20.66
CA ILE A 815 14.49 25.09 19.94
C ILE A 815 13.42 24.99 18.84
N ALA A 816 13.40 23.87 18.10
CA ALA A 816 12.44 23.66 17.02
C ALA A 816 11.00 23.53 17.53
N TYR A 817 10.76 22.80 18.63
CA TYR A 817 9.42 22.69 19.22
C TYR A 817 8.89 24.04 19.73
N PHE A 818 9.77 24.87 20.33
CA PHE A 818 9.39 26.21 20.79
C PHE A 818 9.09 27.18 19.64
N SER A 819 9.93 27.22 18.59
CA SER A 819 9.72 28.15 17.46
C SER A 819 8.45 27.84 16.67
N PHE A 820 8.16 26.56 16.41
CA PHE A 820 6.91 26.12 15.78
C PHE A 820 5.70 26.41 16.66
N GLY A 821 5.81 26.19 17.98
CA GLY A 821 4.75 26.53 18.93
C GLY A 821 4.35 28.01 18.86
N ILE A 822 5.33 28.93 18.84
CA ILE A 822 5.09 30.38 18.77
C ILE A 822 4.45 30.79 17.44
N LEU A 823 4.93 30.26 16.32
CA LEU A 823 4.39 30.62 14.99
C LEU A 823 2.95 30.11 14.80
N LEU A 824 2.61 28.93 15.33
CA LEU A 824 1.24 28.41 15.32
C LEU A 824 0.29 29.25 16.17
N LEU A 825 0.76 29.75 17.33
CA LEU A 825 0.01 30.72 18.13
C LEU A 825 -0.27 32.00 17.34
N GLY A 826 0.69 32.48 16.54
CA GLY A 826 0.50 33.63 15.64
C GLY A 826 -0.59 33.41 14.58
N ILE A 827 -0.67 32.21 13.99
CA ILE A 827 -1.74 31.84 13.04
C ILE A 827 -3.09 31.78 13.75
N SER A 828 -3.14 31.18 14.94
CA SER A 828 -4.36 31.14 15.76
C SER A 828 -4.86 32.54 16.11
N TYR A 829 -3.95 33.46 16.44
CA TYR A 829 -4.29 34.86 16.70
C TYR A 829 -4.85 35.58 15.46
N LEU A 830 -4.30 35.31 14.27
CA LEU A 830 -4.82 35.91 13.03
C LEU A 830 -6.25 35.45 12.73
N TYR A 831 -6.56 34.17 12.96
CA TYR A 831 -7.93 33.64 12.88
C TYR A 831 -8.84 34.27 13.94
N GLN A 832 -8.36 34.44 15.18
CA GLN A 832 -9.11 35.09 16.26
C GLN A 832 -9.46 36.54 15.93
N LYS A 833 -8.51 37.32 15.40
CA LYS A 833 -8.71 38.72 15.02
C LYS A 833 -9.74 38.89 13.90
N VAL A 834 -9.83 37.93 12.98
CA VAL A 834 -10.86 37.94 11.93
C VAL A 834 -12.22 37.55 12.49
N SER A 835 -12.29 36.54 13.37
CA SER A 835 -13.53 36.15 14.05
C SER A 835 -14.11 37.31 14.85
N SER A 836 -13.29 37.97 15.68
CA SER A 836 -13.74 39.09 16.51
C SER A 836 -14.23 40.27 15.69
N ARG A 837 -13.60 40.54 14.54
CA ARG A 837 -14.05 41.60 13.63
C ARG A 837 -15.37 41.26 12.94
N MET A 838 -15.62 39.99 12.64
CA MET A 838 -16.92 39.54 12.12
C MET A 838 -18.01 39.67 13.20
N GLU A 839 -17.69 39.31 14.44
CA GLU A 839 -18.59 39.46 15.59
C GLU A 839 -18.91 40.94 15.87
N GLU A 840 -17.93 41.86 15.79
CA GLU A 840 -18.15 43.31 15.94
C GLU A 840 -19.04 43.90 14.84
N ILE A 841 -18.89 43.46 13.58
CA ILE A 841 -19.73 43.93 12.48
C ILE A 841 -21.17 43.45 12.69
N GLN A 842 -21.36 42.21 13.15
CA GLN A 842 -22.67 41.66 13.47
C GLN A 842 -23.34 42.35 14.66
N ALA A 843 -22.57 42.72 15.68
CA ALA A 843 -23.09 43.49 16.82
C ALA A 843 -23.61 44.87 16.38
N LYS A 844 -22.88 45.55 15.49
CA LYS A 844 -23.29 46.86 14.94
C LYS A 844 -24.51 46.79 14.03
N GLU A 845 -24.67 45.73 13.24
CA GLU A 845 -25.88 45.52 12.44
C GLU A 845 -27.09 45.19 13.34
N THR A 846 -26.87 44.44 14.42
CA THR A 846 -27.89 44.13 15.41
C THR A 846 -28.40 45.37 16.15
N GLU A 847 -27.50 46.27 16.54
CA GLU A 847 -27.87 47.54 17.16
C GLU A 847 -28.70 48.42 16.22
N ARG A 848 -28.35 48.49 14.92
CA ARG A 848 -29.13 49.24 13.93
C ARG A 848 -30.54 48.69 13.70
N LEU A 849 -30.70 47.37 13.66
CA LEU A 849 -32.01 46.72 13.50
C LEU A 849 -32.90 46.94 14.74
N ASN A 850 -32.32 46.87 15.93
CA ASN A 850 -33.06 47.16 17.16
C ASN A 850 -33.42 48.65 17.28
N GLU A 851 -32.56 49.57 16.84
CA GLU A 851 -32.89 51.00 16.78
C GLU A 851 -34.00 51.31 15.76
N SER A 852 -34.06 50.60 14.62
CA SER A 852 -35.16 50.76 13.66
C SER A 852 -36.49 50.25 14.20
N ASP A 853 -36.50 49.15 14.94
CA ASP A 853 -37.71 48.60 15.55
C ASP A 853 -38.23 49.51 16.69
N LEU A 854 -37.34 50.12 17.47
CA LEU A 854 -37.72 51.09 18.52
C LEU A 854 -38.32 52.38 17.95
N LEU A 855 -37.84 52.84 16.79
CA LEU A 855 -38.37 54.02 16.10
C LEU A 855 -39.73 53.77 15.41
N GLU A 856 -40.08 52.52 15.10
CA GLU A 856 -41.42 52.15 14.62
C GLU A 856 -42.44 52.03 15.75
N ASP A 857 -42.03 51.61 16.94
CA ASP A 857 -42.91 51.54 18.12
C ASP A 857 -43.19 52.92 18.75
N GLU A 858 -42.29 53.92 18.63
CA GLU A 858 -42.58 55.30 19.04
C GLU A 858 -43.52 56.06 18.07
N LYS A 859 -43.81 55.49 16.89
CA LYS A 859 -44.73 56.08 15.89
C LYS A 859 -46.12 55.46 15.88
N LYS A 860 -46.39 54.46 16.71
CA LYS A 860 -47.72 53.90 16.97
C LYS A 860 -48.23 54.36 18.32
#